data_AF-A0A9P6YUT9-F1
#
_entry.id   AF-A0A9P6YUT9-F1
#
_cell.length_a   1.000
_cell.length_b   1.000
_cell.length_c   1.000
_cell.angle_alpha   90.00
_cell.angle_beta   90.00
_cell.angle_gamma   90.00
#
_symmetry.space_group_name_H-M   'P 1'
#
loop_
_entity.id
_entity.type
_entity.pdbx_description
1 polymer ?
#
loop_
_entity_poly.entity_id
_entity_poly.type
_entity_poly.pdbx_seq_one_letter_code
_entity_poly.pdbx_strand_id
1 'polypeptide(L)'
;MTDYNTSSNSLLDESFSTLQHSSRSSIEESRTKLSTIENVSKHRSDKRNQDYHALFKSVPKEERLIEDYGCAIQKEILLQGRIYISKHHICFNSNIFGWITNLIIAFDDVQEIEKRSTAIFIPNAIQISTTTSRYLFASFLFRDHAFDQIVETWHYSRNNSLENLSSSEEDAFLSNQCNLQDKQVSLPSLSTADNETLRRRAVSEAGPRPHVHSYTLEKKLQHYHHYHRYQQTKTKCACEQHYPAVVMDKTYSTTIETIYHILYNSNFMQKFLSEVEKSTDVCIGQWIKLDKDVECSRESSYVKQLNGSIGPKSTKCYLKEDMIHLDMNNYISQLTVTHTPNVPSGNSFQVKTRTCITYVGQRQVRVLVTVLVEFTKSSWLKCNQNNPIKNHAATVTPICHSSNPPMDFPCIDKLNSRTAELDNGPEPSYDKIVTGYEKFEYDHPFLLDHGGILPKFEIAYETWGQLNEAKDNAILIHTGLSASSHAKSHPKNSKPGWWEDFIGPGSHIDTNKFFVICTNVIGGCYGSTGPSSIDPADGERYATRFPIVTIFDMVRAQFKLLDHLGIQRLHASVGSSMGGMQSIAAAKLFPDRVNRLISISACARSHPYSIALRHTQRQVLMADPNWNKGFYYKGIPPHVGMKLAREIATISYRSGPEWELRFGRKRAKENQSPALCPDFLIETYLDHQGEKFCLQYDPNSLLYISKAMDIFDMSRSRLEHLQALRDQNTPKLQQLLTSDNEDHRQLAEACRSAVGHSTALEGQKALVADVNRDPETTDLIEGMRDIRMPALVLGVQSDILFPVWQQKEIAECLRAGGNKHVTYYELDAMFGHDTFLIDRVSVGGAIKGHLELLDKDFIK
;
A
#
# COMPACT_ATOMS: atom_id res chain seq x y z
N MET A 1 17.17 -80.64 -1.16
CA MET A 1 15.98 -81.29 -1.72
C MET A 1 14.84 -80.31 -1.49
N THR A 2 14.61 -79.39 -2.43
CA THR A 2 13.75 -79.56 -3.63
C THR A 2 12.27 -79.58 -3.25
N ASP A 3 11.53 -78.52 -3.58
CA ASP A 3 10.51 -78.57 -4.63
C ASP A 3 10.00 -77.18 -5.06
N TYR A 4 9.21 -77.14 -6.13
CA TYR A 4 8.94 -76.01 -7.02
C TYR A 4 7.59 -75.30 -6.78
N ASN A 5 7.54 -74.00 -7.13
CA ASN A 5 6.40 -73.19 -7.59
C ASN A 5 4.95 -73.60 -7.25
N THR A 6 4.21 -72.67 -6.63
CA THR A 6 3.13 -71.93 -7.32
C THR A 6 2.67 -70.73 -6.49
N SER A 7 2.62 -69.53 -7.09
CA SER A 7 2.20 -68.30 -6.40
C SER A 7 1.49 -67.34 -7.35
N SER A 8 0.15 -67.39 -7.37
CA SER A 8 -0.70 -66.43 -8.08
C SER A 8 -2.14 -66.50 -7.56
N ASN A 9 -2.45 -65.72 -6.51
CA ASN A 9 -3.77 -65.13 -6.15
C ASN A 9 -3.83 -64.74 -4.66
N SER A 10 -3.21 -63.61 -4.30
CA SER A 10 -3.40 -62.99 -2.96
C SER A 10 -3.18 -61.47 -2.93
N LEU A 11 -3.26 -60.78 -4.08
CA LEU A 11 -2.95 -59.34 -4.22
C LEU A 11 -4.10 -58.52 -4.85
N LEU A 12 -5.32 -59.06 -4.91
CA LEU A 12 -6.49 -58.37 -5.49
C LEU A 12 -7.61 -58.05 -4.49
N ASP A 13 -7.67 -58.70 -3.33
CA ASP A 13 -8.73 -58.45 -2.32
C ASP A 13 -8.41 -57.28 -1.37
N GLU A 14 -7.14 -57.04 -1.00
CA GLU A 14 -6.79 -55.90 -0.12
C GLU A 14 -6.93 -54.53 -0.80
N SER A 15 -6.91 -54.49 -2.15
CA SER A 15 -7.16 -53.26 -2.91
C SER A 15 -8.62 -52.80 -2.86
N PHE A 16 -9.59 -53.71 -2.68
CA PHE A 16 -11.02 -53.37 -2.78
C PHE A 16 -11.62 -52.79 -1.49
N SER A 17 -11.20 -53.27 -0.32
CA SER A 17 -11.68 -52.71 0.97
C SER A 17 -11.15 -51.29 1.21
N THR A 18 -9.89 -51.04 0.83
CA THR A 18 -9.23 -49.74 0.95
C THR A 18 -9.90 -48.67 0.08
N LEU A 19 -10.36 -49.03 -1.13
CA LEU A 19 -11.13 -48.14 -2.00
C LEU A 19 -12.52 -47.83 -1.43
N GLN A 20 -13.25 -48.80 -0.88
CA GLN A 20 -14.58 -48.52 -0.29
C GLN A 20 -14.51 -47.62 0.96
N HIS A 21 -13.47 -47.75 1.79
CA HIS A 21 -13.29 -46.85 2.94
C HIS A 21 -12.92 -45.42 2.54
N SER A 22 -12.06 -45.26 1.52
CA SER A 22 -11.72 -43.96 0.92
C SER A 22 -12.95 -43.29 0.29
N SER A 23 -13.86 -44.06 -0.32
CA SER A 23 -15.09 -43.54 -0.93
C SER A 23 -16.11 -43.08 0.12
N ARG A 24 -16.21 -43.77 1.27
CA ARG A 24 -17.09 -43.32 2.36
C ARG A 24 -16.58 -42.07 3.07
N SER A 25 -15.29 -41.96 3.36
CA SER A 25 -14.73 -40.77 4.02
C SER A 25 -14.86 -39.51 3.17
N SER A 26 -14.69 -39.63 1.85
CA SER A 26 -14.85 -38.52 0.90
C SER A 26 -16.32 -38.10 0.69
N ILE A 27 -17.28 -39.02 0.83
CA ILE A 27 -18.72 -38.70 0.86
C ILE A 27 -19.11 -38.01 2.19
N GLU A 28 -18.53 -38.42 3.33
CA GLU A 28 -18.76 -37.76 4.63
C GLU A 28 -18.07 -36.38 4.72
N GLU A 29 -16.85 -36.21 4.22
CA GLU A 29 -16.22 -34.89 4.06
C GLU A 29 -17.03 -33.98 3.13
N SER A 30 -17.58 -34.53 2.04
CA SER A 30 -18.44 -33.77 1.12
C SER A 30 -19.75 -33.36 1.79
N ARG A 31 -20.43 -34.25 2.54
CA ARG A 31 -21.62 -33.91 3.33
C ARG A 31 -21.34 -32.88 4.42
N THR A 32 -20.17 -32.94 5.06
CA THR A 32 -19.76 -31.98 6.10
C THR A 32 -19.40 -30.61 5.48
N LYS A 33 -18.87 -30.59 4.26
CA LYS A 33 -18.73 -29.35 3.46
C LYS A 33 -20.08 -28.80 2.98
N LEU A 34 -21.02 -29.65 2.52
CA LEU A 34 -22.36 -29.20 2.14
C LEU A 34 -23.11 -28.54 3.31
N SER A 35 -23.09 -29.15 4.51
CA SER A 35 -23.70 -28.54 5.70
C SER A 35 -22.97 -27.29 6.19
N THR A 36 -21.69 -27.13 5.87
CA THR A 36 -20.96 -25.87 6.08
C THR A 36 -21.41 -24.80 5.07
N ILE A 37 -21.65 -25.16 3.81
CA ILE A 37 -22.05 -24.22 2.74
C ILE A 37 -23.46 -23.62 2.99
N GLU A 38 -24.43 -24.41 3.46
CA GLU A 38 -25.74 -23.88 3.88
C GLU A 38 -25.65 -22.88 5.06
N ASN A 39 -24.58 -22.97 5.87
CA ASN A 39 -24.29 -22.02 6.95
C ASN A 39 -23.41 -20.83 6.52
N VAL A 40 -22.88 -20.82 5.28
CA VAL A 40 -21.99 -19.76 4.76
C VAL A 40 -22.74 -18.70 3.94
N SER A 41 -23.95 -18.97 3.44
CA SER A 41 -24.77 -17.96 2.75
C SER A 41 -25.40 -16.95 3.71
N LYS A 42 -24.55 -16.14 4.37
CA LYS A 42 -24.95 -15.02 5.23
C LYS A 42 -25.45 -13.85 4.37
N HIS A 43 -26.65 -14.00 3.83
CA HIS A 43 -27.30 -13.03 2.94
C HIS A 43 -27.25 -11.61 3.53
N ARG A 44 -27.11 -10.62 2.64
CA ARG A 44 -27.20 -9.21 3.03
C ARG A 44 -28.58 -8.89 3.63
N SER A 45 -28.61 -7.82 4.43
CA SER A 45 -29.82 -7.33 5.11
C SER A 45 -30.98 -7.13 4.13
N ASP A 46 -32.21 -7.34 4.57
CA ASP A 46 -33.39 -7.28 3.69
C ASP A 46 -33.51 -5.96 2.92
N LYS A 47 -33.07 -4.84 3.51
CA LYS A 47 -32.98 -3.55 2.82
C LYS A 47 -32.04 -3.60 1.61
N ARG A 48 -30.79 -4.07 1.79
CA ARG A 48 -29.83 -4.19 0.67
C ARG A 48 -30.28 -5.22 -0.37
N ASN A 49 -31.04 -6.24 0.04
CA ASN A 49 -31.67 -7.17 -0.89
C ASN A 49 -32.81 -6.52 -1.70
N GLN A 50 -33.62 -5.67 -1.08
CA GLN A 50 -34.64 -4.87 -1.78
C GLN A 50 -33.99 -3.89 -2.77
N ASP A 51 -32.91 -3.20 -2.36
CA ASP A 51 -32.14 -2.31 -3.24
C ASP A 51 -31.57 -3.07 -4.46
N TYR A 52 -31.07 -4.29 -4.25
CA TYR A 52 -30.58 -5.17 -5.31
C TYR A 52 -31.66 -5.49 -6.36
N HIS A 53 -32.84 -5.98 -5.96
CA HIS A 53 -33.93 -6.27 -6.90
C HIS A 53 -34.56 -4.99 -7.50
N ALA A 54 -34.44 -3.83 -6.85
CA ALA A 54 -34.84 -2.55 -7.44
C ALA A 54 -33.93 -2.14 -8.61
N LEU A 55 -32.63 -2.42 -8.50
CA LEU A 55 -31.63 -2.21 -9.57
C LEU A 55 -31.75 -3.23 -10.70
N PHE A 56 -31.93 -4.52 -10.38
CA PHE A 56 -31.91 -5.63 -11.34
C PHE A 56 -33.25 -6.39 -11.37
N LYS A 57 -34.28 -5.74 -11.92
CA LYS A 57 -35.68 -6.23 -11.94
C LYS A 57 -35.91 -7.57 -12.66
N SER A 58 -34.96 -8.02 -13.47
CA SER A 58 -35.00 -9.30 -14.18
C SER A 58 -34.32 -10.45 -13.43
N VAL A 59 -33.64 -10.18 -12.31
CA VAL A 59 -33.17 -11.24 -11.39
C VAL A 59 -34.37 -11.74 -10.57
N PRO A 60 -34.59 -13.05 -10.45
CA PRO A 60 -35.71 -13.60 -9.69
C PRO A 60 -35.73 -13.12 -8.23
N LYS A 61 -36.90 -12.89 -7.65
CA LYS A 61 -37.06 -12.26 -6.31
C LYS A 61 -36.64 -13.17 -5.15
N GLU A 62 -36.66 -14.47 -5.40
CA GLU A 62 -36.17 -15.54 -4.55
C GLU A 62 -34.64 -15.58 -4.49
N GLU A 63 -33.94 -14.98 -5.47
CA GLU A 63 -32.49 -15.04 -5.57
C GLU A 63 -31.81 -13.91 -4.79
N ARG A 64 -31.52 -14.17 -3.51
CA ARG A 64 -30.97 -13.16 -2.60
C ARG A 64 -29.52 -12.77 -2.91
N LEU A 65 -29.19 -11.51 -2.67
CA LEU A 65 -27.85 -10.95 -2.69
C LEU A 65 -26.97 -11.64 -1.63
N ILE A 66 -25.84 -12.19 -2.09
CA ILE A 66 -24.79 -12.77 -1.26
C ILE A 66 -23.83 -11.65 -0.84
N GLU A 67 -23.22 -10.96 -1.82
CA GLU A 67 -22.14 -9.99 -1.57
C GLU A 67 -22.05 -8.94 -2.70
N ASP A 68 -21.48 -7.76 -2.43
CA ASP A 68 -21.31 -6.69 -3.42
C ASP A 68 -20.05 -5.83 -3.23
N TYR A 69 -19.31 -5.57 -4.32
CA TYR A 69 -18.01 -4.89 -4.32
C TYR A 69 -18.01 -3.64 -5.19
N GLY A 70 -17.26 -2.61 -4.77
CA GLY A 70 -16.95 -1.46 -5.61
C GLY A 70 -15.89 -1.80 -6.67
N CYS A 71 -16.16 -1.46 -7.93
CA CYS A 71 -15.25 -1.67 -9.06
C CYS A 71 -15.60 -0.71 -10.22
N ALA A 72 -14.85 -0.75 -11.31
CA ALA A 72 -15.22 -0.12 -12.57
C ALA A 72 -15.28 -1.17 -13.68
N ILE A 73 -16.22 -1.07 -14.62
CA ILE A 73 -16.18 -1.90 -15.84
C ILE A 73 -15.46 -1.15 -16.96
N GLN A 74 -14.48 -1.78 -17.59
CA GLN A 74 -13.76 -1.25 -18.74
C GLN A 74 -14.60 -1.44 -20.01
N LYS A 75 -15.07 -0.33 -20.58
CA LYS A 75 -15.58 -0.24 -21.95
C LYS A 75 -14.65 0.69 -22.75
N GLU A 76 -15.17 1.58 -23.58
CA GLU A 76 -14.42 2.70 -24.18
C GLU A 76 -13.81 3.62 -23.11
N ILE A 77 -14.48 3.72 -21.96
CA ILE A 77 -13.99 4.35 -20.72
C ILE A 77 -14.22 3.41 -19.52
N LEU A 78 -13.59 3.71 -18.38
CA LEU A 78 -13.89 3.06 -17.11
C LEU A 78 -15.20 3.62 -16.54
N LEU A 79 -16.22 2.77 -16.41
CA LEU A 79 -17.48 3.12 -15.77
C LEU A 79 -17.45 2.62 -14.32
N GLN A 80 -17.22 3.54 -13.37
CA GLN A 80 -17.23 3.27 -11.92
C GLN A 80 -18.63 2.87 -11.43
N GLY A 81 -18.72 1.79 -10.67
CA GLY A 81 -19.97 1.25 -10.15
C GLY A 81 -19.77 0.19 -9.07
N ARG A 82 -20.70 -0.75 -8.99
CA ARG A 82 -20.62 -1.91 -8.09
C ARG A 82 -21.01 -3.19 -8.81
N ILE A 83 -20.28 -4.27 -8.51
CA ILE A 83 -20.62 -5.64 -8.89
C ILE A 83 -21.33 -6.31 -7.71
N TYR A 84 -22.37 -7.08 -7.99
CA TYR A 84 -23.28 -7.73 -7.05
C TYR A 84 -23.31 -9.22 -7.40
N ILE A 85 -23.27 -10.08 -6.39
CA ILE A 85 -23.24 -11.53 -6.54
C ILE A 85 -24.45 -12.12 -5.84
N SER A 86 -25.27 -12.85 -6.57
CA SER A 86 -26.34 -13.71 -6.04
C SER A 86 -26.14 -15.15 -6.52
N LYS A 87 -27.02 -16.07 -6.14
CA LYS A 87 -26.80 -17.52 -6.29
C LYS A 87 -26.50 -17.99 -7.72
N HIS A 88 -27.10 -17.36 -8.72
CA HIS A 88 -26.99 -17.71 -10.15
C HIS A 88 -26.57 -16.53 -11.04
N HIS A 89 -26.46 -15.32 -10.49
CA HIS A 89 -26.14 -14.11 -11.27
C HIS A 89 -24.97 -13.29 -10.72
N ILE A 90 -24.17 -12.78 -11.64
CA ILE A 90 -23.26 -11.64 -11.45
C ILE A 90 -23.92 -10.42 -12.08
N CYS A 91 -24.21 -9.40 -11.30
CA CYS A 91 -24.81 -8.16 -11.79
C CYS A 91 -23.87 -6.97 -11.58
N PHE A 92 -23.92 -5.95 -12.43
CA PHE A 92 -23.16 -4.73 -12.26
C PHE A 92 -24.03 -3.50 -12.55
N ASN A 93 -23.99 -2.52 -11.64
CA ASN A 93 -24.66 -1.23 -11.78
C ASN A 93 -23.64 -0.10 -11.68
N SER A 94 -23.72 0.84 -12.61
CA SER A 94 -23.02 2.13 -12.61
C SER A 94 -24.04 3.23 -12.87
N ASN A 95 -23.99 4.32 -12.11
CA ASN A 95 -24.76 5.53 -12.37
C ASN A 95 -23.82 6.74 -12.34
N ILE A 96 -23.46 7.23 -13.53
CA ILE A 96 -22.52 8.33 -13.71
C ILE A 96 -23.26 9.43 -14.47
N PHE A 97 -23.40 10.62 -13.87
CA PHE A 97 -24.15 11.75 -14.43
C PHE A 97 -25.58 11.40 -14.93
N GLY A 98 -26.27 10.47 -14.26
CA GLY A 98 -27.61 10.00 -14.63
C GLY A 98 -27.63 8.91 -15.71
N TRP A 99 -26.47 8.57 -16.28
CA TRP A 99 -26.33 7.45 -17.23
C TRP A 99 -26.23 6.14 -16.46
N ILE A 100 -27.34 5.41 -16.41
CA ILE A 100 -27.43 4.12 -15.73
C ILE A 100 -26.97 3.01 -16.68
N THR A 101 -25.90 2.32 -16.31
CA THR A 101 -25.46 1.06 -16.94
C THR A 101 -25.78 -0.10 -16.01
N ASN A 102 -26.71 -0.96 -16.42
CA ASN A 102 -26.92 -2.26 -15.82
C ASN A 102 -26.34 -3.36 -16.74
N LEU A 103 -25.69 -4.34 -16.13
CA LEU A 103 -25.22 -5.57 -16.76
C LEU A 103 -25.61 -6.73 -15.85
N ILE A 104 -26.06 -7.84 -16.43
CA ILE A 104 -26.44 -9.07 -15.74
C ILE A 104 -25.79 -10.21 -16.53
N ILE A 105 -25.10 -11.10 -15.85
CA ILE A 105 -24.42 -12.28 -16.39
C ILE A 105 -24.89 -13.47 -15.56
N ALA A 106 -25.51 -14.47 -16.18
CA ALA A 106 -25.82 -15.73 -15.50
C ALA A 106 -24.52 -16.54 -15.32
N PHE A 107 -24.35 -17.22 -14.18
CA PHE A 107 -23.17 -18.05 -13.93
C PHE A 107 -23.04 -19.22 -14.92
N ASP A 108 -24.16 -19.72 -15.46
CA ASP A 108 -24.17 -20.76 -16.50
C ASP A 108 -23.60 -20.27 -17.85
N ASP A 109 -23.65 -18.96 -18.14
CA ASP A 109 -23.05 -18.35 -19.35
C ASP A 109 -21.54 -18.10 -19.22
N VAL A 110 -20.99 -18.17 -18.01
CA VAL A 110 -19.57 -17.89 -17.73
C VAL A 110 -18.73 -19.11 -18.09
N GLN A 111 -17.74 -18.88 -18.96
CA GLN A 111 -16.78 -19.90 -19.40
C GLN A 111 -15.48 -19.87 -18.59
N GLU A 112 -15.03 -18.68 -18.19
CA GLU A 112 -13.72 -18.44 -17.58
C GLU A 112 -13.75 -17.16 -16.74
N ILE A 113 -13.04 -17.19 -15.60
CA ILE A 113 -12.83 -16.03 -14.71
C ILE A 113 -11.34 -15.95 -14.39
N GLU A 114 -10.70 -14.81 -14.67
CA GLU A 114 -9.26 -14.61 -14.51
C GLU A 114 -8.89 -13.39 -13.67
N LYS A 115 -7.87 -13.53 -12.82
CA LYS A 115 -7.19 -12.39 -12.18
C LYS A 115 -6.36 -11.64 -13.22
N ARG A 116 -6.63 -10.35 -13.42
CA ARG A 116 -5.93 -9.47 -14.36
C ARG A 116 -5.36 -8.23 -13.63
N SER A 117 -4.61 -7.42 -14.37
CA SER A 117 -3.97 -6.20 -13.87
C SER A 117 -4.21 -5.06 -14.87
N THR A 118 -4.61 -3.87 -14.40
CA THR A 118 -4.86 -2.71 -15.28
C THR A 118 -3.58 -2.05 -15.81
N ALA A 119 -2.48 -2.24 -15.08
CA ALA A 119 -1.13 -1.90 -15.47
C ALA A 119 -0.17 -3.00 -14.98
N ILE A 120 1.07 -3.02 -15.48
CA ILE A 120 2.07 -4.08 -15.22
C ILE A 120 2.29 -4.37 -13.71
N PHE A 121 1.99 -3.41 -12.83
CA PHE A 121 2.20 -3.52 -11.37
C PHE A 121 0.94 -3.31 -10.51
N ILE A 122 -0.27 -3.24 -11.09
CA ILE A 122 -1.52 -3.01 -10.31
C ILE A 122 -2.49 -4.18 -10.52
N PRO A 123 -2.47 -5.21 -9.65
CA PRO A 123 -3.31 -6.41 -9.76
C PRO A 123 -4.73 -6.17 -9.21
N ASN A 124 -5.44 -5.18 -9.75
CA ASN A 124 -6.76 -4.72 -9.28
C ASN A 124 -7.92 -5.07 -10.22
N ALA A 125 -7.77 -6.05 -11.11
CA ALA A 125 -8.79 -6.43 -12.08
C ALA A 125 -9.18 -7.92 -12.07
N ILE A 126 -10.41 -8.18 -12.52
CA ILE A 126 -11.00 -9.49 -12.77
C ILE A 126 -11.59 -9.45 -14.18
N GLN A 127 -11.26 -10.43 -15.01
CA GLN A 127 -11.92 -10.64 -16.30
C GLN A 127 -12.92 -11.79 -16.17
N ILE A 128 -14.15 -11.58 -16.67
CA ILE A 128 -15.18 -12.61 -16.79
C ILE A 128 -15.43 -12.80 -18.30
N SER A 129 -15.18 -14.00 -18.79
CA SER A 129 -15.43 -14.42 -20.17
C SER A 129 -16.74 -15.21 -20.23
N THR A 130 -17.71 -14.77 -21.04
CA THR A 130 -18.89 -15.55 -21.42
C THR A 130 -18.73 -16.08 -22.85
N THR A 131 -19.66 -16.93 -23.29
CA THR A 131 -19.69 -17.46 -24.68
C THR A 131 -19.69 -16.36 -25.76
N THR A 132 -20.18 -15.15 -25.45
CA THR A 132 -20.40 -14.06 -26.42
C THR A 132 -19.60 -12.80 -26.13
N SER A 133 -18.97 -12.65 -24.96
CA SER A 133 -18.36 -11.39 -24.52
C SER A 133 -17.27 -11.59 -23.47
N ARG A 134 -16.40 -10.57 -23.32
CA ARG A 134 -15.41 -10.50 -22.24
C ARG A 134 -15.58 -9.18 -21.50
N TYR A 135 -15.75 -9.27 -20.18
CA TYR A 135 -15.95 -8.12 -19.30
C TYR A 135 -14.74 -7.99 -18.38
N LEU A 136 -14.00 -6.88 -18.51
CA LEU A 136 -12.89 -6.56 -17.61
C LEU A 136 -13.39 -5.58 -16.54
N PHE A 137 -13.48 -6.08 -15.31
CA PHE A 137 -13.77 -5.28 -14.13
C PHE A 137 -12.44 -4.90 -13.45
N ALA A 138 -12.25 -3.61 -13.21
CA ALA A 138 -11.04 -2.98 -12.72
C ALA A 138 -11.32 -2.23 -11.40
N SER A 139 -10.30 -1.62 -10.81
CA SER A 139 -10.43 -0.75 -9.63
C SER A 139 -11.01 -1.45 -8.39
N PHE A 140 -10.85 -2.78 -8.27
CA PHE A 140 -11.20 -3.48 -7.05
C PHE A 140 -10.26 -3.10 -5.90
N LEU A 141 -10.83 -2.71 -4.76
CA LEU A 141 -10.08 -2.49 -3.53
C LEU A 141 -9.57 -3.82 -2.93
N PHE A 142 -10.35 -4.90 -3.07
CA PHE A 142 -10.06 -6.25 -2.59
C PHE A 142 -10.24 -7.27 -3.73
N ARG A 143 -9.41 -7.17 -4.77
CA ARG A 143 -9.50 -7.98 -6.00
C ARG A 143 -9.56 -9.49 -5.71
N ASP A 144 -8.70 -9.97 -4.83
CA ASP A 144 -8.59 -11.39 -4.54
C ASP A 144 -9.84 -11.93 -3.84
N HIS A 145 -10.30 -11.30 -2.75
CA HIS A 145 -11.55 -11.69 -2.07
C HIS A 145 -12.77 -11.63 -3.00
N ALA A 146 -12.87 -10.61 -3.85
CA ALA A 146 -13.94 -10.52 -4.84
C ALA A 146 -13.86 -11.65 -5.87
N PHE A 147 -12.66 -11.99 -6.35
CA PHE A 147 -12.47 -13.12 -7.27
C PHE A 147 -12.85 -14.44 -6.62
N ASP A 148 -12.34 -14.70 -5.43
CA ASP A 148 -12.51 -15.99 -4.75
C ASP A 148 -14.01 -16.24 -4.49
N GLN A 149 -14.76 -15.23 -4.03
CA GLN A 149 -16.23 -15.29 -3.86
C GLN A 149 -17.03 -15.47 -5.16
N ILE A 150 -16.63 -14.81 -6.26
CA ILE A 150 -17.27 -15.02 -7.56
C ILE A 150 -17.03 -16.46 -8.05
N VAL A 151 -15.81 -16.97 -7.90
CA VAL A 151 -15.42 -18.32 -8.36
C VAL A 151 -16.06 -19.43 -7.53
N GLU A 152 -16.14 -19.27 -6.20
CA GLU A 152 -16.87 -20.18 -5.31
C GLU A 152 -18.35 -20.28 -5.71
N THR A 153 -19.01 -19.13 -5.94
CA THR A 153 -20.42 -19.09 -6.34
C THR A 153 -20.63 -19.69 -7.73
N TRP A 154 -19.71 -19.44 -8.68
CA TRP A 154 -19.74 -20.02 -10.03
C TRP A 154 -19.64 -21.55 -10.02
N HIS A 155 -18.69 -22.09 -9.25
CA HIS A 155 -18.54 -23.55 -9.10
C HIS A 155 -19.76 -24.18 -8.43
N TYR A 156 -20.30 -23.54 -7.39
CA TYR A 156 -21.53 -24.00 -6.74
C TYR A 156 -22.70 -24.04 -7.73
N SER A 157 -22.93 -22.97 -8.50
CA SER A 157 -24.00 -22.91 -9.51
C SER A 157 -23.87 -24.06 -10.53
N ARG A 158 -22.68 -24.28 -11.09
CA ARG A 158 -22.45 -25.32 -12.10
C ARG A 158 -22.63 -26.75 -11.57
N ASN A 159 -22.24 -27.02 -10.33
CA ASN A 159 -22.43 -28.34 -9.73
C ASN A 159 -23.91 -28.62 -9.46
N ASN A 160 -24.66 -27.61 -8.99
CA ASN A 160 -26.10 -27.72 -8.77
C ASN A 160 -26.88 -27.92 -10.10
N SER A 161 -26.42 -27.31 -11.19
CA SER A 161 -26.97 -27.54 -12.54
C SER A 161 -26.72 -28.97 -13.05
N LEU A 162 -25.59 -29.59 -12.68
CA LEU A 162 -25.28 -30.98 -13.03
C LEU A 162 -26.07 -32.01 -12.20
N GLU A 163 -26.28 -31.77 -10.91
CA GLU A 163 -27.14 -32.61 -10.08
C GLU A 163 -28.61 -32.56 -10.55
N ASN A 164 -29.13 -31.36 -10.87
CA ASN A 164 -30.48 -31.20 -11.44
C ASN A 164 -30.66 -31.87 -12.81
N LEU A 165 -29.60 -31.95 -13.64
CA LEU A 165 -29.63 -32.73 -14.87
C LEU A 165 -29.75 -34.23 -14.57
N SER A 166 -28.98 -34.75 -13.61
CA SER A 166 -29.06 -36.17 -13.22
C SER A 166 -30.41 -36.57 -12.61
N SER A 167 -31.05 -35.72 -11.82
CA SER A 167 -32.42 -35.98 -11.32
C SER A 167 -33.48 -35.91 -12.42
N SER A 168 -33.28 -35.06 -13.44
CA SER A 168 -34.22 -34.96 -14.56
C SER A 168 -34.25 -36.20 -15.47
N GLU A 169 -33.15 -36.97 -15.52
CA GLU A 169 -33.10 -38.26 -16.22
C GLU A 169 -33.72 -39.40 -15.38
N GLU A 170 -33.65 -39.36 -14.05
CA GLU A 170 -34.33 -40.34 -13.17
C GLU A 170 -35.86 -40.14 -13.14
N ASP A 171 -36.36 -38.90 -13.10
CA ASP A 171 -37.81 -38.61 -13.15
C ASP A 171 -38.43 -38.92 -14.54
N ALA A 172 -37.64 -38.80 -15.62
CA ALA A 172 -38.02 -39.28 -16.95
C ALA A 172 -38.10 -40.82 -17.04
N PHE A 173 -37.36 -41.53 -16.18
CA PHE A 173 -37.37 -42.99 -16.10
C PHE A 173 -38.55 -43.53 -15.26
N LEU A 174 -39.01 -42.77 -14.26
CA LEU A 174 -40.12 -43.14 -13.38
C LEU A 174 -41.52 -42.88 -13.96
N SER A 175 -41.62 -42.09 -15.03
CA SER A 175 -42.91 -41.71 -15.65
C SER A 175 -43.39 -42.59 -16.81
N ASN A 176 -42.58 -43.56 -17.27
CA ASN A 176 -42.91 -44.41 -18.44
C ASN A 176 -43.13 -45.91 -18.14
N GLN A 177 -43.08 -46.36 -16.88
CA GLN A 177 -43.54 -47.72 -16.51
C GLN A 177 -45.01 -47.75 -16.07
N CYS A 178 -45.90 -47.44 -17.02
CA CYS A 178 -47.31 -47.81 -16.88
C CYS A 178 -48.00 -48.11 -18.22
N ASN A 179 -47.36 -48.92 -19.08
CA ASN A 179 -48.14 -49.79 -19.99
C ASN A 179 -47.35 -50.92 -20.68
N LEU A 180 -48.09 -52.03 -20.85
CA LEU A 180 -47.96 -53.07 -21.88
C LEU A 180 -46.81 -54.10 -21.80
N GLN A 181 -47.24 -55.32 -21.47
CA GLN A 181 -46.59 -56.60 -21.73
C GLN A 181 -46.50 -56.90 -23.24
N ASP A 182 -45.65 -57.88 -23.58
CA ASP A 182 -45.69 -58.74 -24.76
C ASP A 182 -45.66 -58.10 -26.17
N LYS A 183 -44.50 -58.19 -26.84
CA LYS A 183 -44.30 -59.27 -27.84
C LYS A 183 -42.86 -59.46 -28.34
N GLN A 184 -42.66 -60.67 -28.86
CA GLN A 184 -41.42 -61.33 -29.27
C GLN A 184 -41.11 -61.20 -30.77
N VAL A 185 -39.84 -61.38 -31.16
CA VAL A 185 -39.37 -61.98 -32.46
C VAL A 185 -39.54 -61.06 -33.71
N SER A 186 -38.64 -60.96 -34.72
CA SER A 186 -37.43 -61.71 -35.16
C SER A 186 -36.47 -60.84 -36.03
N LEU A 187 -35.19 -61.22 -36.10
CA LEU A 187 -34.22 -60.88 -37.17
C LEU A 187 -34.42 -61.78 -38.41
N PRO A 188 -34.31 -61.25 -39.65
CA PRO A 188 -33.17 -61.57 -40.57
C PRO A 188 -32.82 -60.44 -41.59
N SER A 189 -31.84 -60.51 -42.52
CA SER A 189 -30.46 -61.08 -42.57
C SER A 189 -29.78 -60.76 -43.93
N LEU A 190 -28.43 -60.67 -44.01
CA LEU A 190 -27.58 -60.62 -45.24
C LEU A 190 -27.71 -59.36 -46.17
N SER A 191 -26.72 -58.96 -46.99
CA SER A 191 -25.26 -59.24 -47.08
C SER A 191 -24.52 -58.33 -48.10
N THR A 192 -23.25 -57.99 -47.83
CA THR A 192 -22.09 -57.82 -48.75
C THR A 192 -22.24 -57.21 -50.17
N ALA A 193 -21.51 -56.12 -50.46
CA ALA A 193 -20.32 -56.11 -51.36
C ALA A 193 -19.75 -54.68 -51.59
N ASP A 194 -18.42 -54.61 -51.84
CA ASP A 194 -17.62 -53.57 -52.53
C ASP A 194 -17.78 -52.07 -52.15
N ASN A 195 -16.71 -51.35 -51.79
CA ASN A 195 -15.59 -51.10 -52.71
C ASN A 195 -14.31 -50.61 -52.00
N GLU A 196 -13.17 -51.27 -52.27
CA GLU A 196 -11.82 -50.76 -51.99
C GLU A 196 -11.11 -50.44 -53.33
N THR A 197 -11.33 -49.25 -53.88
CA THR A 197 -10.46 -48.67 -54.91
C THR A 197 -10.70 -47.16 -55.08
N LEU A 198 -9.77 -46.46 -55.74
CA LEU A 198 -9.80 -45.01 -56.04
C LEU A 198 -9.60 -44.05 -54.86
N ARG A 199 -8.37 -44.02 -54.31
CA ARG A 199 -7.71 -42.77 -53.86
C ARG A 199 -6.18 -42.86 -53.93
N ARG A 200 -5.64 -42.89 -55.16
CA ARG A 200 -4.21 -42.67 -55.47
C ARG A 200 -4.07 -41.71 -56.67
N ARG A 201 -3.35 -40.60 -56.47
CA ARG A 201 -2.78 -39.67 -57.49
C ARG A 201 -3.85 -38.87 -58.30
N ALA A 202 -3.61 -37.66 -58.82
CA ALA A 202 -2.42 -36.78 -58.86
C ALA A 202 -2.88 -35.28 -58.70
N VAL A 203 -2.09 -34.37 -58.10
CA VAL A 203 -1.25 -33.32 -58.75
C VAL A 203 -2.06 -32.43 -59.74
N SER A 204 -2.22 -31.11 -59.61
CA SER A 204 -1.35 -30.02 -59.10
C SER A 204 -2.22 -28.86 -58.48
N GLU A 205 -1.82 -27.60 -58.21
CA GLU A 205 -0.57 -26.79 -58.33
C GLU A 205 -0.38 -25.89 -57.08
N ALA A 206 0.88 -25.59 -56.72
CA ALA A 206 1.36 -24.31 -56.13
C ALA A 206 2.87 -24.43 -55.81
N GLY A 207 3.66 -23.37 -56.08
CA GLY A 207 5.14 -23.40 -56.05
C GLY A 207 5.82 -23.35 -54.66
N PRO A 208 7.17 -23.45 -54.61
CA PRO A 208 7.91 -23.92 -53.43
C PRO A 208 8.37 -22.83 -52.44
N ARG A 209 8.53 -23.22 -51.17
CA ARG A 209 9.44 -22.59 -50.19
C ARG A 209 10.17 -23.67 -49.37
N PRO A 210 11.45 -23.47 -48.99
CA PRO A 210 12.31 -24.56 -48.51
C PRO A 210 12.16 -24.88 -47.01
N HIS A 211 12.56 -26.11 -46.65
CA HIS A 211 12.67 -26.58 -45.27
C HIS A 211 13.65 -25.76 -44.43
N VAL A 212 13.30 -25.51 -43.16
CA VAL A 212 14.26 -25.25 -42.07
C VAL A 212 13.85 -26.09 -40.85
N HIS A 213 14.81 -26.80 -40.24
CA HIS A 213 14.58 -27.64 -39.07
C HIS A 213 14.11 -26.86 -37.84
N SER A 214 13.14 -27.40 -37.11
CA SER A 214 12.80 -27.02 -35.75
C SER A 214 13.85 -27.51 -34.73
N TYR A 215 15.04 -26.92 -34.77
CA TYR A 215 16.02 -27.07 -33.68
C TYR A 215 15.53 -26.28 -32.45
N THR A 216 15.05 -26.99 -31.43
CA THR A 216 14.47 -26.39 -30.22
C THR A 216 15.51 -25.68 -29.35
N LEU A 217 15.10 -24.54 -28.77
CA LEU A 217 15.94 -23.58 -28.04
C LEU A 217 16.65 -24.19 -26.82
N GLU A 218 16.02 -25.18 -26.18
CA GLU A 218 16.48 -25.83 -24.93
C GLU A 218 17.83 -26.55 -25.11
N LYS A 219 18.09 -27.15 -26.27
CA LYS A 219 19.37 -27.83 -26.54
C LYS A 219 20.56 -26.87 -26.70
N LYS A 220 20.32 -25.59 -27.05
CA LYS A 220 21.40 -24.58 -27.09
C LYS A 220 21.83 -24.14 -25.69
N LEU A 221 20.91 -24.08 -24.73
CA LEU A 221 21.22 -23.72 -23.34
C LEU A 221 21.98 -24.84 -22.61
N GLN A 222 21.59 -26.09 -22.80
CA GLN A 222 22.26 -27.22 -22.15
C GLN A 222 23.70 -27.45 -22.65
N HIS A 223 23.99 -27.19 -23.93
CA HIS A 223 25.35 -27.39 -24.48
C HIS A 223 26.34 -26.29 -24.06
N TYR A 224 25.87 -25.08 -23.71
CA TYR A 224 26.73 -23.98 -23.27
C TYR A 224 27.24 -24.12 -21.83
N HIS A 225 26.56 -24.88 -20.97
CA HIS A 225 26.97 -25.08 -19.58
C HIS A 225 28.20 -25.98 -19.37
N HIS A 226 28.79 -26.54 -20.44
CA HIS A 226 29.92 -27.46 -20.33
C HIS A 226 31.32 -26.82 -20.55
N TYR A 227 31.40 -25.58 -21.04
CA TYR A 227 32.68 -24.90 -21.30
C TYR A 227 32.87 -23.64 -20.46
N HIS A 228 34.14 -23.39 -20.08
CA HIS A 228 34.64 -22.27 -19.26
C HIS A 228 34.35 -22.29 -17.75
N ARG A 229 34.95 -23.29 -17.09
CA ARG A 229 35.40 -23.21 -15.69
C ARG A 229 36.59 -22.24 -15.57
N TYR A 230 36.33 -20.93 -15.61
CA TYR A 230 37.34 -19.88 -15.34
C TYR A 230 36.89 -19.00 -14.16
N GLN A 231 37.84 -18.61 -13.30
CA GLN A 231 37.62 -17.57 -12.29
C GLN A 231 37.49 -16.23 -13.01
N GLN A 232 36.26 -15.74 -13.19
CA GLN A 232 36.01 -14.42 -13.78
C GLN A 232 36.47 -13.33 -12.81
N THR A 233 37.69 -12.83 -13.04
CA THR A 233 38.25 -11.65 -12.38
C THR A 233 37.53 -10.38 -12.85
N LYS A 234 37.54 -9.33 -12.02
CA LYS A 234 37.01 -8.00 -12.38
C LYS A 234 37.68 -7.47 -13.65
N THR A 235 36.90 -7.22 -14.69
CA THR A 235 37.37 -6.73 -15.99
C THR A 235 37.17 -5.21 -16.12
N LYS A 236 37.82 -4.63 -17.13
CA LYS A 236 37.66 -3.23 -17.53
C LYS A 236 37.62 -3.18 -19.05
N CYS A 237 36.74 -2.34 -19.61
CA CYS A 237 36.77 -2.04 -21.03
C CYS A 237 38.00 -1.18 -21.38
N ALA A 238 38.55 -1.35 -22.59
CA ALA A 238 39.70 -0.58 -23.08
C ALA A 238 39.35 0.85 -23.53
N CYS A 239 38.32 1.47 -22.93
CA CYS A 239 37.93 2.84 -23.25
C CYS A 239 38.85 3.80 -22.50
N GLU A 240 39.78 4.46 -23.20
CA GLU A 240 40.79 5.36 -22.61
C GLU A 240 40.16 6.41 -21.67
N GLN A 241 39.07 7.02 -22.11
CA GLN A 241 38.13 7.77 -21.28
C GLN A 241 36.68 7.50 -21.75
N HIS A 242 35.76 7.40 -20.79
CA HIS A 242 34.33 7.36 -21.11
C HIS A 242 33.81 8.77 -21.39
N TYR A 243 32.65 8.90 -22.06
CA TYR A 243 32.08 10.21 -22.34
C TYR A 243 31.63 10.93 -21.05
N PRO A 244 31.67 12.27 -21.01
CA PRO A 244 31.58 13.03 -19.75
C PRO A 244 30.22 12.97 -19.06
N ALA A 245 29.12 12.73 -19.79
CA ALA A 245 27.80 12.55 -19.20
C ALA A 245 27.51 11.06 -18.96
N VAL A 246 27.35 10.66 -17.70
CA VAL A 246 26.90 9.31 -17.31
C VAL A 246 25.37 9.29 -17.28
N VAL A 247 24.76 8.41 -18.08
CA VAL A 247 23.30 8.23 -18.15
C VAL A 247 22.83 7.04 -17.32
N MET A 248 23.66 5.99 -17.23
CA MET A 248 23.39 4.83 -16.38
C MET A 248 24.71 4.23 -15.90
N ASP A 249 24.78 3.92 -14.61
CA ASP A 249 25.83 3.10 -14.02
C ASP A 249 25.19 2.12 -13.04
N LYS A 250 25.04 0.85 -13.45
CA LYS A 250 24.30 -0.14 -12.67
C LYS A 250 24.97 -1.51 -12.72
N THR A 251 25.01 -2.16 -11.56
CA THR A 251 25.48 -3.54 -11.43
C THR A 251 24.29 -4.49 -11.30
N TYR A 252 24.34 -5.61 -12.02
CA TYR A 252 23.33 -6.67 -12.07
C TYR A 252 23.96 -8.01 -11.69
N SER A 253 23.26 -8.81 -10.89
CA SER A 253 23.68 -10.16 -10.46
C SER A 253 23.42 -11.20 -11.57
N THR A 254 24.15 -11.10 -12.68
CA THR A 254 24.01 -11.96 -13.86
C THR A 254 25.32 -12.05 -14.65
N THR A 255 25.30 -12.59 -15.87
CA THR A 255 26.46 -12.73 -16.77
C THR A 255 26.38 -11.78 -17.98
N ILE A 256 27.51 -11.53 -18.64
CA ILE A 256 27.59 -10.60 -19.79
C ILE A 256 26.72 -11.12 -20.94
N GLU A 257 26.71 -12.43 -21.19
CA GLU A 257 25.89 -13.09 -22.20
C GLU A 257 24.40 -12.85 -21.97
N THR A 258 23.95 -12.79 -20.71
CA THR A 258 22.55 -12.56 -20.36
C THR A 258 22.14 -11.13 -20.67
N ILE A 259 22.95 -10.15 -20.27
CA ILE A 259 22.73 -8.73 -20.61
C ILE A 259 22.78 -8.53 -22.12
N TYR A 260 23.77 -9.13 -22.79
CA TYR A 260 23.91 -9.07 -24.25
C TYR A 260 22.68 -9.64 -24.97
N HIS A 261 22.20 -10.81 -24.54
CA HIS A 261 21.01 -11.42 -25.12
C HIS A 261 19.78 -10.52 -24.98
N ILE A 262 19.56 -9.94 -23.78
CA ILE A 262 18.44 -9.02 -23.53
C ILE A 262 18.54 -7.79 -24.44
N LEU A 263 19.67 -7.07 -24.42
CA LEU A 263 19.81 -5.78 -25.11
C LEU A 263 19.90 -5.90 -26.64
N TYR A 264 20.54 -6.96 -27.17
CA TYR A 264 20.92 -6.99 -28.58
C TYR A 264 20.26 -8.11 -29.40
N ASN A 265 19.82 -9.22 -28.76
CA ASN A 265 19.27 -10.41 -29.44
C ASN A 265 17.82 -10.75 -29.06
N SER A 266 17.16 -9.94 -28.23
CA SER A 266 15.77 -10.15 -27.83
C SER A 266 14.87 -8.97 -28.22
N ASN A 267 13.56 -9.19 -28.22
CA ASN A 267 12.57 -8.15 -28.50
C ASN A 267 12.47 -7.09 -27.38
N PHE A 268 13.28 -7.17 -26.32
CA PHE A 268 13.28 -6.21 -25.20
C PHE A 268 13.45 -4.76 -25.67
N MET A 269 14.44 -4.46 -26.52
CA MET A 269 14.66 -3.07 -26.95
C MET A 269 13.52 -2.54 -27.83
N GLN A 270 12.90 -3.39 -28.65
CA GLN A 270 11.73 -3.01 -29.44
C GLN A 270 10.55 -2.67 -28.53
N LYS A 271 10.25 -3.53 -27.55
CA LYS A 271 9.19 -3.33 -26.55
C LYS A 271 9.47 -2.15 -25.63
N PHE A 272 10.71 -1.95 -25.20
CA PHE A 272 11.09 -0.80 -24.39
C PHE A 272 10.81 0.51 -25.14
N LEU A 273 11.22 0.59 -26.42
CA LEU A 273 10.97 1.77 -27.24
C LEU A 273 9.47 2.01 -27.49
N SER A 274 8.67 0.97 -27.76
CA SER A 274 7.24 1.13 -28.07
C SER A 274 6.33 1.22 -26.84
N GLU A 275 6.51 0.34 -25.86
CA GLU A 275 5.61 0.18 -24.71
C GLU A 275 5.97 1.12 -23.55
N VAL A 276 7.26 1.41 -23.33
CA VAL A 276 7.75 2.26 -22.22
C VAL A 276 8.01 3.69 -22.69
N GLU A 277 8.90 3.88 -23.67
CA GLU A 277 9.26 5.19 -24.23
C GLU A 277 8.21 5.78 -25.20
N LYS A 278 7.10 5.05 -25.44
CA LYS A 278 5.97 5.44 -26.31
C LYS A 278 6.39 5.92 -27.72
N SER A 279 7.49 5.38 -28.24
CA SER A 279 7.96 5.67 -29.59
C SER A 279 7.22 4.84 -30.63
N THR A 280 6.93 5.45 -31.78
CA THR A 280 6.23 4.80 -32.91
C THR A 280 7.24 4.41 -34.01
N ASP A 281 6.79 3.65 -35.01
CA ASP A 281 7.61 3.24 -36.17
C ASP A 281 8.97 2.62 -35.81
N VAL A 282 9.00 1.80 -34.75
CA VAL A 282 10.23 1.16 -34.25
C VAL A 282 10.67 0.02 -35.17
N CYS A 283 11.73 0.28 -35.93
CA CYS A 283 12.42 -0.70 -36.77
C CYS A 283 13.83 -0.95 -36.21
N ILE A 284 14.15 -2.21 -35.89
CA ILE A 284 15.50 -2.64 -35.47
C ILE A 284 16.08 -3.52 -36.57
N GLY A 285 17.23 -3.13 -37.11
CA GLY A 285 17.92 -3.88 -38.17
C GLY A 285 18.62 -5.14 -37.66
N GLN A 286 19.00 -6.01 -38.59
CA GLN A 286 19.83 -7.17 -38.28
C GLN A 286 21.30 -6.78 -38.18
N TRP A 287 22.06 -7.53 -37.37
CA TRP A 287 23.51 -7.37 -37.25
C TRP A 287 24.23 -7.89 -38.50
N ILE A 288 25.05 -7.03 -39.10
CA ILE A 288 25.89 -7.31 -40.25
C ILE A 288 27.34 -7.31 -39.77
N LYS A 289 28.11 -8.37 -40.07
CA LYS A 289 29.56 -8.39 -39.80
C LYS A 289 30.30 -7.45 -40.75
N LEU A 290 31.33 -6.78 -40.23
CA LEU A 290 32.22 -5.90 -40.98
C LEU A 290 33.67 -6.35 -40.78
N ASP A 291 34.53 -6.14 -41.77
CA ASP A 291 35.86 -6.77 -41.79
C ASP A 291 36.98 -5.94 -41.10
N LYS A 292 36.68 -4.76 -40.52
CA LYS A 292 37.67 -3.91 -39.81
C LYS A 292 37.05 -3.09 -38.68
N ASP A 293 37.79 -2.99 -37.57
CA ASP A 293 37.60 -2.14 -36.37
C ASP A 293 36.24 -2.19 -35.63
N VAL A 294 35.25 -2.91 -36.17
CA VAL A 294 33.91 -3.12 -35.62
C VAL A 294 33.50 -4.57 -35.90
N GLU A 295 33.14 -5.32 -34.85
CA GLU A 295 32.78 -6.74 -34.93
C GLU A 295 31.50 -6.97 -35.75
N CYS A 296 30.49 -6.12 -35.51
CA CYS A 296 29.25 -6.07 -36.27
C CYS A 296 28.56 -4.70 -36.11
N SER A 297 27.77 -4.33 -37.11
CA SER A 297 26.97 -3.10 -37.14
C SER A 297 25.52 -3.43 -37.42
N ARG A 298 24.58 -2.64 -36.90
CA ARG A 298 23.19 -2.59 -37.38
C ARG A 298 22.69 -1.16 -37.48
N GLU A 299 21.65 -0.95 -38.28
CA GLU A 299 20.91 0.32 -38.34
C GLU A 299 19.50 0.13 -37.77
N SER A 300 19.07 1.08 -36.96
CA SER A 300 17.77 1.08 -36.30
C SER A 300 17.11 2.46 -36.46
N SER A 301 15.78 2.53 -36.46
CA SER A 301 15.08 3.82 -36.44
C SER A 301 13.79 3.75 -35.64
N TYR A 302 13.40 4.88 -35.05
CA TYR A 302 12.11 5.03 -34.37
C TYR A 302 11.67 6.49 -34.41
N VAL A 303 10.38 6.74 -34.30
CA VAL A 303 9.79 8.07 -34.17
C VAL A 303 9.53 8.34 -32.69
N LYS A 304 10.31 9.24 -32.09
CA LYS A 304 10.11 9.70 -30.71
C LYS A 304 9.22 10.92 -30.71
N GLN A 305 8.15 10.88 -29.93
CA GLN A 305 7.34 12.06 -29.63
C GLN A 305 8.19 13.05 -28.83
N LEU A 306 8.14 14.33 -29.20
CA LEU A 306 8.94 15.39 -28.58
C LEU A 306 8.03 16.31 -27.78
N ASN A 307 8.23 16.30 -26.46
CA ASN A 307 7.46 17.13 -25.52
C ASN A 307 7.98 18.58 -25.44
N GLY A 308 8.72 19.03 -26.46
CA GLY A 308 9.26 20.39 -26.54
C GLY A 308 8.22 21.38 -27.07
N SER A 309 8.23 22.61 -26.54
CA SER A 309 7.28 23.67 -26.90
C SER A 309 7.51 24.30 -28.28
N ILE A 310 8.61 23.96 -28.98
CA ILE A 310 9.00 24.43 -30.31
C ILE A 310 9.75 23.33 -31.08
N GLY A 311 9.47 23.21 -32.37
CA GLY A 311 10.06 22.20 -33.26
C GLY A 311 9.00 21.22 -33.78
N PRO A 312 9.40 20.15 -34.48
CA PRO A 312 8.46 19.13 -34.90
C PRO A 312 7.96 18.34 -33.66
N LYS A 313 6.65 18.04 -33.63
CA LYS A 313 6.00 17.33 -32.50
C LYS A 313 6.53 15.90 -32.27
N SER A 314 7.18 15.34 -33.28
CA SER A 314 7.95 14.11 -33.19
C SER A 314 9.20 14.24 -34.05
N THR A 315 10.21 13.41 -33.77
CA THR A 315 11.38 13.29 -34.65
C THR A 315 11.65 11.83 -34.95
N LYS A 316 12.11 11.56 -36.18
CA LYS A 316 12.64 10.25 -36.53
C LYS A 316 14.11 10.21 -36.16
N CYS A 317 14.43 9.35 -35.20
CA CYS A 317 15.78 9.01 -34.80
C CYS A 317 16.30 7.93 -35.75
N TYR A 318 17.48 8.16 -36.31
CA TYR A 318 18.24 7.17 -37.09
C TYR A 318 19.49 6.80 -36.28
N LEU A 319 19.65 5.51 -36.00
CA LEU A 319 20.69 4.98 -35.14
C LEU A 319 21.59 4.07 -35.97
N LYS A 320 22.90 4.32 -35.93
CA LYS A 320 23.92 3.32 -36.29
C LYS A 320 24.49 2.75 -35.01
N GLU A 321 24.39 1.44 -34.83
CA GLU A 321 24.86 0.73 -33.65
C GLU A 321 26.06 -0.14 -34.04
N ASP A 322 27.26 0.31 -33.66
CA ASP A 322 28.53 -0.37 -33.90
C ASP A 322 28.99 -1.14 -32.66
N MET A 323 29.25 -2.44 -32.82
CA MET A 323 29.83 -3.29 -31.78
C MET A 323 31.36 -3.20 -31.85
N ILE A 324 31.94 -2.30 -31.07
CA ILE A 324 33.38 -1.99 -31.08
C ILE A 324 34.22 -3.11 -30.46
N HIS A 325 33.67 -3.82 -29.47
CA HIS A 325 34.29 -5.02 -28.91
C HIS A 325 33.23 -5.97 -28.35
N LEU A 326 33.39 -7.27 -28.64
CA LEU A 326 32.44 -8.32 -28.28
C LEU A 326 33.16 -9.56 -27.73
N ASP A 327 33.62 -9.50 -26.49
CA ASP A 327 34.13 -10.67 -25.76
C ASP A 327 33.27 -10.93 -24.51
N MET A 328 32.51 -12.02 -24.54
CA MET A 328 31.65 -12.45 -23.44
C MET A 328 32.41 -12.74 -22.15
N ASN A 329 33.69 -13.15 -22.26
CA ASN A 329 34.53 -13.47 -21.11
C ASN A 329 35.23 -12.24 -20.51
N ASN A 330 35.30 -11.13 -21.26
CA ASN A 330 36.03 -9.93 -20.87
C ASN A 330 35.12 -8.71 -20.72
N TYR A 331 34.72 -8.08 -21.82
CA TYR A 331 33.79 -6.96 -21.83
C TYR A 331 33.10 -6.81 -23.19
N ILE A 332 32.00 -6.05 -23.19
CA ILE A 332 31.36 -5.57 -24.41
C ILE A 332 31.45 -4.05 -24.43
N SER A 333 31.76 -3.48 -25.59
CA SER A 333 31.75 -2.03 -25.82
C SER A 333 31.00 -1.75 -27.12
N GLN A 334 29.84 -1.10 -26.99
CA GLN A 334 28.95 -0.80 -28.10
C GLN A 334 28.77 0.72 -28.20
N LEU A 335 28.83 1.25 -29.43
CA LEU A 335 28.68 2.66 -29.75
C LEU A 335 27.40 2.85 -30.58
N THR A 336 26.45 3.63 -30.07
CA THR A 336 25.31 4.13 -30.85
C THR A 336 25.60 5.54 -31.29
N VAL A 337 25.51 5.82 -32.59
CA VAL A 337 25.47 7.17 -33.14
C VAL A 337 24.03 7.47 -33.57
N THR A 338 23.42 8.47 -32.92
CA THR A 338 22.04 8.87 -33.19
C THR A 338 22.01 10.19 -33.96
N HIS A 339 21.33 10.18 -35.10
CA HIS A 339 21.01 11.33 -35.92
C HIS A 339 19.51 11.64 -35.86
N THR A 340 19.17 12.92 -35.77
CA THR A 340 17.79 13.41 -35.73
C THR A 340 17.63 14.56 -36.74
N PRO A 341 17.71 14.30 -38.05
CA PRO A 341 17.84 15.34 -39.08
C PRO A 341 16.65 16.32 -39.11
N ASN A 342 15.50 15.91 -38.56
CA ASN A 342 14.26 16.68 -38.56
C ASN A 342 14.16 17.70 -37.41
N VAL A 343 14.99 17.62 -36.36
CA VAL A 343 14.97 18.64 -35.29
C VAL A 343 15.79 19.87 -35.68
N PRO A 344 15.48 21.08 -35.17
CA PRO A 344 16.28 22.28 -35.44
C PRO A 344 17.76 22.06 -35.10
N SER A 345 18.65 22.40 -36.05
CA SER A 345 20.09 22.11 -35.97
C SER A 345 20.49 20.62 -35.81
N GLY A 346 19.58 19.67 -36.04
CA GLY A 346 19.85 18.22 -35.93
C GLY A 346 20.83 17.66 -36.97
N ASN A 347 21.18 18.46 -38.00
CA ASN A 347 22.27 18.18 -38.94
C ASN A 347 23.62 18.80 -38.52
N SER A 348 23.62 19.60 -37.44
CA SER A 348 24.80 20.29 -36.89
C SER A 348 25.40 19.56 -35.69
N PHE A 349 24.78 18.46 -35.23
CA PHE A 349 25.32 17.59 -34.19
C PHE A 349 24.86 16.14 -34.34
N GLN A 350 25.59 15.23 -33.71
CA GLN A 350 25.22 13.83 -33.52
C GLN A 350 25.40 13.46 -32.05
N VAL A 351 24.56 12.55 -31.54
CA VAL A 351 24.68 12.04 -30.16
C VAL A 351 25.38 10.69 -30.21
N LYS A 352 26.54 10.59 -29.56
CA LYS A 352 27.27 9.34 -29.37
C LYS A 352 27.00 8.79 -27.98
N THR A 353 26.38 7.62 -27.91
CA THR A 353 26.16 6.86 -26.68
C THR A 353 27.08 5.65 -26.67
N ARG A 354 27.90 5.51 -25.63
CA ARG A 354 28.77 4.34 -25.42
C ARG A 354 28.24 3.51 -24.27
N THR A 355 27.90 2.26 -24.56
CA THR A 355 27.47 1.23 -23.61
C THR A 355 28.62 0.27 -23.36
N CYS A 356 29.11 0.19 -22.13
CA CYS A 356 30.15 -0.73 -21.69
C CYS A 356 29.59 -1.73 -20.68
N ILE A 357 29.82 -3.02 -20.93
CA ILE A 357 29.36 -4.13 -20.08
C ILE A 357 30.61 -4.87 -19.60
N THR A 358 30.83 -4.92 -18.28
CA THR A 358 32.07 -5.44 -17.67
C THR A 358 31.77 -6.30 -16.44
N TYR A 359 32.62 -7.28 -16.12
CA TYR A 359 32.54 -8.01 -14.86
C TYR A 359 33.12 -7.16 -13.73
N VAL A 360 32.35 -6.97 -12.65
CA VAL A 360 32.82 -6.32 -11.41
C VAL A 360 33.02 -7.31 -10.26
N GLY A 361 32.50 -8.52 -10.40
CA GLY A 361 32.66 -9.66 -9.49
C GLY A 361 32.07 -10.93 -10.10
N GLN A 362 32.15 -12.05 -9.38
CA GLN A 362 31.61 -13.33 -9.85
C GLN A 362 30.09 -13.23 -10.04
N ARG A 363 29.60 -13.45 -11.28
CA ARG A 363 28.19 -13.22 -11.68
C ARG A 363 27.68 -11.82 -11.30
N GLN A 364 28.55 -10.81 -11.33
CA GLN A 364 28.18 -9.41 -11.18
C GLN A 364 28.70 -8.60 -12.35
N VAL A 365 27.78 -8.04 -13.13
CA VAL A 365 28.05 -7.31 -14.36
C VAL A 365 27.62 -5.86 -14.20
N ARG A 366 28.55 -4.94 -14.44
CA ARG A 366 28.30 -3.50 -14.50
C ARG A 366 28.00 -3.10 -15.93
N VAL A 367 26.86 -2.45 -16.13
CA VAL A 367 26.47 -1.75 -17.36
C VAL A 367 26.65 -0.27 -17.11
N LEU A 368 27.54 0.35 -17.89
CA LEU A 368 27.87 1.77 -17.85
C LEU A 368 27.50 2.39 -19.21
N VAL A 369 26.57 3.34 -19.21
CA VAL A 369 26.13 4.08 -20.40
C VAL A 369 26.56 5.53 -20.25
N THR A 370 27.36 6.01 -21.20
CA THR A 370 27.89 7.38 -21.24
C THR A 370 27.60 8.06 -22.57
N VAL A 371 27.43 9.38 -22.58
CA VAL A 371 26.97 10.15 -23.74
C VAL A 371 27.85 11.37 -24.00
N LEU A 372 28.13 11.60 -25.29
CA LEU A 372 28.75 12.81 -25.83
C LEU A 372 27.89 13.39 -26.95
N VAL A 373 27.72 14.71 -26.98
CA VAL A 373 27.11 15.43 -28.10
C VAL A 373 28.23 16.04 -28.94
N GLU A 374 28.43 15.53 -30.15
CA GLU A 374 29.44 16.04 -31.08
C GLU A 374 28.81 17.01 -32.08
N PHE A 375 29.25 18.26 -32.07
CA PHE A 375 28.79 19.29 -33.00
C PHE A 375 29.68 19.34 -34.24
N THR A 376 29.10 19.11 -35.42
CA THR A 376 29.80 19.11 -36.73
C THR A 376 29.90 20.51 -37.35
N LYS A 377 29.15 21.48 -36.84
CA LYS A 377 29.24 22.92 -37.17
C LYS A 377 29.05 23.75 -35.89
N SER A 378 29.51 25.01 -35.90
CA SER A 378 29.34 25.93 -34.77
C SER A 378 27.85 26.13 -34.45
N SER A 379 27.44 25.72 -33.24
CA SER A 379 26.06 25.78 -32.75
C SER A 379 26.00 26.49 -31.40
N TRP A 380 24.89 27.19 -31.14
CA TRP A 380 24.66 28.03 -29.96
C TRP A 380 24.66 27.29 -28.60
N LEU A 381 24.59 25.95 -28.61
CA LEU A 381 24.52 25.09 -27.42
C LEU A 381 25.85 24.98 -26.63
N LYS A 382 26.90 25.71 -27.02
CA LYS A 382 28.25 25.60 -26.43
C LYS A 382 28.55 26.50 -25.23
N CYS A 383 27.64 27.40 -24.82
CA CYS A 383 27.96 28.42 -23.82
C CYS A 383 27.40 28.11 -22.42
N ASN A 384 28.19 27.45 -21.57
CA ASN A 384 28.12 27.66 -20.10
C ASN A 384 29.39 27.21 -19.34
N GLN A 385 30.59 27.49 -19.88
CA GLN A 385 31.85 27.43 -19.13
C GLN A 385 32.76 28.61 -19.51
N ASN A 386 32.96 29.50 -18.53
CA ASN A 386 34.02 30.50 -18.35
C ASN A 386 34.45 31.47 -19.50
N ASN A 387 34.37 32.76 -19.16
CA ASN A 387 34.79 33.99 -19.88
C ASN A 387 36.34 34.14 -19.99
N PRO A 388 36.91 35.22 -20.62
CA PRO A 388 36.44 36.07 -21.73
C PRO A 388 37.54 36.50 -22.76
N ILE A 389 37.28 36.60 -24.08
CA ILE A 389 38.06 37.49 -24.98
C ILE A 389 37.15 38.26 -25.97
N LYS A 390 37.55 39.51 -26.23
CA LYS A 390 36.83 40.67 -26.80
C LYS A 390 36.37 40.56 -28.28
N ASN A 391 35.19 41.15 -28.50
CA ASN A 391 34.76 42.02 -29.61
C ASN A 391 35.30 41.79 -31.04
N HIS A 392 34.36 41.57 -31.97
CA HIS A 392 34.18 42.48 -33.11
C HIS A 392 32.69 42.69 -33.40
N ALA A 393 32.33 43.91 -33.83
CA ALA A 393 30.95 44.31 -34.06
C ALA A 393 30.39 43.67 -35.34
N ALA A 394 29.24 43.00 -35.21
CA ALA A 394 28.41 42.58 -36.33
C ALA A 394 26.94 42.87 -36.02
N THR A 395 26.19 43.23 -37.04
CA THR A 395 24.86 43.85 -36.97
C THR A 395 23.85 43.01 -36.19
N VAL A 396 23.14 43.63 -35.23
CA VAL A 396 22.16 42.97 -34.38
C VAL A 396 21.01 42.40 -35.23
N THR A 397 20.99 41.08 -35.38
CA THR A 397 19.84 40.35 -35.92
C THR A 397 18.93 39.99 -34.74
N PRO A 398 17.59 40.14 -34.82
CA PRO A 398 16.74 39.99 -33.64
C PRO A 398 16.86 38.61 -33.01
N ILE A 399 17.05 38.58 -31.69
CA ILE A 399 17.02 37.33 -30.92
C ILE A 399 15.61 36.77 -31.01
N CYS A 400 15.43 35.72 -31.80
CA CYS A 400 14.14 35.05 -31.89
C CYS A 400 13.93 34.24 -30.60
N HIS A 401 13.20 34.84 -29.66
CA HIS A 401 12.84 34.20 -28.40
C HIS A 401 12.02 32.94 -28.63
N SER A 402 11.92 32.11 -27.58
CA SER A 402 10.96 31.00 -27.57
C SER A 402 9.56 31.53 -27.86
N SER A 403 8.89 31.04 -28.91
CA SER A 403 7.52 31.38 -29.27
C SER A 403 6.49 31.07 -28.17
N ASN A 404 6.88 30.24 -27.21
CA ASN A 404 6.24 30.10 -25.91
C ASN A 404 7.29 30.44 -24.84
N PRO A 405 7.22 31.57 -24.12
CA PRO A 405 8.15 31.86 -23.02
C PRO A 405 8.10 30.74 -21.96
N PRO A 406 9.16 30.57 -21.15
CA PRO A 406 9.07 29.69 -19.99
C PRO A 406 7.89 30.11 -19.11
N MET A 407 7.16 29.14 -18.57
CA MET A 407 6.09 29.44 -17.61
C MET A 407 6.70 29.93 -16.31
N ASP A 408 6.11 30.97 -15.73
CA ASP A 408 6.40 31.38 -14.36
C ASP A 408 5.85 30.34 -13.38
N PHE A 409 6.51 30.19 -12.23
CA PHE A 409 6.09 29.28 -11.15
C PHE A 409 5.77 30.06 -9.86
N PRO A 410 4.79 31.00 -9.90
CA PRO A 410 4.53 31.91 -8.78
C PRO A 410 4.13 31.20 -7.49
N CYS A 411 3.67 29.95 -7.55
CA CYS A 411 3.45 29.10 -6.37
C CYS A 411 4.77 28.72 -5.68
N ILE A 412 5.81 28.37 -6.44
CA ILE A 412 7.14 28.06 -5.92
C ILE A 412 7.82 29.34 -5.43
N ASP A 413 7.72 30.44 -6.18
CA ASP A 413 8.30 31.72 -5.77
C ASP A 413 7.66 32.25 -4.48
N LYS A 414 6.34 32.13 -4.35
CA LYS A 414 5.60 32.43 -3.11
C LYS A 414 6.03 31.52 -1.96
N LEU A 415 6.18 30.22 -2.20
CA LEU A 415 6.58 29.25 -1.17
C LEU A 415 8.02 29.50 -0.69
N ASN A 416 8.94 29.81 -1.60
CA ASN A 416 10.32 30.17 -1.29
C ASN A 416 10.38 31.50 -0.50
N SER A 417 9.65 32.52 -0.95
CA SER A 417 9.52 33.80 -0.24
C SER A 417 8.99 33.59 1.18
N ARG A 418 7.91 32.79 1.31
CA ARG A 418 7.29 32.47 2.59
C ARG A 418 8.20 31.66 3.52
N THR A 419 9.06 30.81 2.97
CA THR A 419 10.05 30.05 3.73
C THR A 419 11.20 30.96 4.20
N ALA A 420 11.65 31.89 3.35
CA ALA A 420 12.68 32.89 3.70
C ALA A 420 12.21 33.90 4.77
N GLU A 421 10.91 34.22 4.82
CA GLU A 421 10.32 35.02 5.91
C GLU A 421 10.51 34.38 7.31
N LEU A 422 10.77 33.07 7.40
CA LEU A 422 10.97 32.35 8.66
C LEU A 422 12.41 32.44 9.19
N ASP A 423 13.36 32.93 8.40
CA ASP A 423 14.81 32.94 8.71
C ASP A 423 15.20 33.84 9.89
N ASN A 424 14.34 34.80 10.25
CA ASN A 424 14.60 35.78 11.31
C ASN A 424 13.47 35.89 12.34
N GLY A 425 12.49 34.97 12.31
CA GLY A 425 11.42 34.90 13.31
C GLY A 425 11.79 33.95 14.46
N PRO A 426 11.22 34.12 15.67
CA PRO A 426 11.23 33.03 16.64
C PRO A 426 10.46 31.84 16.03
N GLU A 427 11.03 30.64 16.15
CA GLU A 427 10.37 29.39 15.77
C GLU A 427 8.95 29.32 16.38
N PRO A 428 7.96 28.71 15.69
CA PRO A 428 6.65 28.42 16.28
C PRO A 428 6.81 27.57 17.55
N SER A 429 6.70 28.23 18.69
CA SER A 429 6.60 27.58 19.99
C SER A 429 5.28 26.81 20.03
N TYR A 430 5.29 25.53 19.68
CA TYR A 430 4.09 24.68 19.56
C TYR A 430 3.27 24.63 20.86
N ASP A 431 3.96 24.74 21.99
CA ASP A 431 3.46 24.92 23.35
C ASP A 431 2.70 26.24 23.60
N LYS A 432 2.83 27.26 22.73
CA LYS A 432 2.07 28.53 22.77
C LYS A 432 0.82 28.51 21.87
N ILE A 433 0.67 27.49 21.01
CA ILE A 433 -0.46 27.39 20.07
C ILE A 433 -1.72 26.90 20.80
N VAL A 434 -1.49 26.01 21.78
CA VAL A 434 -2.48 25.50 22.74
C VAL A 434 -2.14 26.09 24.09
N THR A 435 -3.13 26.62 24.81
CA THR A 435 -2.94 27.26 26.11
C THR A 435 -3.95 26.73 27.12
N GLY A 436 -3.74 26.99 28.41
CA GLY A 436 -4.72 26.69 29.46
C GLY A 436 -4.66 25.27 30.03
N TYR A 437 -3.83 24.38 29.47
CA TYR A 437 -3.53 23.07 30.05
C TYR A 437 -2.79 23.18 31.39
N GLU A 438 -2.97 22.16 32.23
CA GLU A 438 -2.13 21.92 33.41
C GLU A 438 -0.94 21.04 33.01
N LYS A 439 0.13 21.07 33.81
CA LYS A 439 1.28 20.16 33.67
C LYS A 439 1.40 19.24 34.88
N PHE A 440 1.61 17.96 34.62
CA PHE A 440 2.08 16.99 35.60
C PHE A 440 3.56 16.68 35.34
N GLU A 441 4.41 16.88 36.35
CA GLU A 441 5.84 16.55 36.31
C GLU A 441 6.08 15.19 36.97
N TYR A 442 6.86 14.33 36.30
CA TYR A 442 7.33 13.05 36.81
C TYR A 442 8.86 13.08 36.93
N ASP A 443 9.37 13.51 38.09
CA ASP A 443 10.80 13.68 38.39
C ASP A 443 11.54 12.36 38.71
N HIS A 444 11.13 11.26 38.09
CA HIS A 444 11.81 9.97 38.21
C HIS A 444 12.16 9.42 36.83
N PRO A 445 13.34 8.77 36.67
CA PRO A 445 13.73 8.16 35.42
C PRO A 445 12.69 7.16 34.88
N PHE A 446 12.37 7.30 33.59
CA PHE A 446 11.38 6.51 32.88
C PHE A 446 12.01 5.77 31.70
N LEU A 447 12.13 4.45 31.83
CA LEU A 447 12.67 3.54 30.80
C LEU A 447 11.62 3.26 29.71
N LEU A 448 12.01 3.45 28.45
CA LEU A 448 11.18 3.26 27.25
C LEU A 448 11.37 1.86 26.63
N ASP A 449 10.39 1.40 25.86
CA ASP A 449 10.32 0.01 25.36
C ASP A 449 11.52 -0.41 24.50
N HIS A 450 11.97 0.46 23.60
CA HIS A 450 13.12 0.21 22.73
C HIS A 450 14.47 0.61 23.35
N GLY A 451 14.50 0.87 24.66
CA GLY A 451 15.64 1.44 25.36
C GLY A 451 15.69 2.97 25.25
N GLY A 452 16.63 3.57 25.97
CA GLY A 452 16.62 4.99 26.27
C GLY A 452 15.76 5.32 27.50
N ILE A 453 16.15 6.37 28.21
CA ILE A 453 15.57 6.79 29.48
C ILE A 453 15.24 8.29 29.35
N LEU A 454 14.03 8.68 29.77
CA LEU A 454 13.74 10.08 30.06
C LEU A 454 14.08 10.31 31.55
N PRO A 455 15.05 11.17 31.90
CA PRO A 455 15.42 11.44 33.30
C PRO A 455 14.24 11.93 34.14
N LYS A 456 13.40 12.74 33.50
CA LYS A 456 12.07 13.14 33.93
C LYS A 456 11.21 13.48 32.71
N PHE A 457 9.90 13.57 32.89
CA PHE A 457 9.00 14.04 31.83
C PHE A 457 7.81 14.84 32.39
N GLU A 458 7.21 15.64 31.51
CA GLU A 458 5.99 16.40 31.72
C GLU A 458 4.86 15.79 30.87
N ILE A 459 3.63 15.78 31.41
CA ILE A 459 2.40 15.57 30.64
C ILE A 459 1.55 16.84 30.75
N ALA A 460 1.26 17.47 29.62
CA ALA A 460 0.23 18.48 29.50
C ALA A 460 -1.15 17.81 29.42
N TYR A 461 -2.08 18.25 30.26
CA TYR A 461 -3.43 17.70 30.34
C TYR A 461 -4.49 18.76 30.64
N GLU A 462 -5.73 18.46 30.27
CA GLU A 462 -6.91 19.29 30.53
C GLU A 462 -8.05 18.42 31.07
N THR A 463 -8.94 19.03 31.83
CA THR A 463 -10.03 18.31 32.53
C THR A 463 -11.36 19.05 32.47
N TRP A 464 -12.47 18.31 32.34
CA TRP A 464 -13.84 18.85 32.34
C TRP A 464 -14.77 17.99 33.20
N GLY A 465 -15.75 18.62 33.84
CA GLY A 465 -16.61 17.96 34.83
C GLY A 465 -15.97 17.90 36.22
N GLN A 466 -16.56 17.11 37.13
CA GLN A 466 -16.11 16.99 38.51
C GLN A 466 -15.81 15.52 38.85
N LEU A 467 -14.61 15.27 39.41
CA LEU A 467 -14.24 13.97 39.97
C LEU A 467 -15.04 13.75 41.26
N ASN A 468 -15.76 12.63 41.34
CA ASN A 468 -16.57 12.30 42.52
C ASN A 468 -15.70 11.76 43.68
N GLU A 469 -16.29 11.65 44.87
CA GLU A 469 -15.57 11.20 46.08
C GLU A 469 -14.98 9.78 45.94
N ALA A 470 -15.68 8.89 45.23
CA ALA A 470 -15.22 7.53 44.93
C ALA A 470 -14.08 7.48 43.88
N LYS A 471 -13.86 8.57 43.14
CA LYS A 471 -12.96 8.69 41.99
C LYS A 471 -13.19 7.66 40.88
N ASP A 472 -14.42 7.15 40.75
CA ASP A 472 -14.79 6.10 39.81
C ASP A 472 -15.42 6.62 38.50
N ASN A 473 -15.76 7.92 38.43
CA ASN A 473 -16.37 8.56 37.24
C ASN A 473 -15.36 9.15 36.24
N ALA A 474 -14.08 8.79 36.33
CA ALA A 474 -13.01 9.35 35.50
C ALA A 474 -12.94 8.71 34.10
N ILE A 475 -12.90 9.53 33.04
CA ILE A 475 -12.71 9.11 31.65
C ILE A 475 -11.38 9.66 31.13
N LEU A 476 -10.51 8.79 30.61
CA LEU A 476 -9.31 9.21 29.89
C LEU A 476 -9.56 9.23 28.38
N ILE A 477 -9.37 10.39 27.76
CA ILE A 477 -9.40 10.59 26.32
C ILE A 477 -7.96 10.59 25.78
N HIS A 478 -7.73 9.71 24.82
CA HIS A 478 -6.47 9.59 24.09
C HIS A 478 -6.54 10.31 22.75
N THR A 479 -5.52 11.11 22.44
CA THR A 479 -5.47 11.95 21.23
C THR A 479 -5.11 11.18 19.98
N GLY A 480 -5.59 11.65 18.82
CA GLY A 480 -5.02 11.30 17.51
C GLY A 480 -3.66 11.98 17.30
N LEU A 481 -2.89 11.55 16.29
CA LEU A 481 -1.52 12.01 16.03
C LEU A 481 -1.33 13.54 16.10
N SER A 482 -2.27 14.31 15.54
CA SER A 482 -2.15 15.79 15.46
C SER A 482 -2.92 16.57 16.52
N ALA A 483 -3.54 15.90 17.49
CA ALA A 483 -4.41 16.53 18.50
C ALA A 483 -3.67 16.77 19.83
N SER A 484 -4.01 17.89 20.48
CA SER A 484 -3.50 18.27 21.81
C SER A 484 -4.41 17.81 22.94
N SER A 485 -4.04 18.11 24.19
CA SER A 485 -4.94 18.00 25.35
C SER A 485 -6.29 18.70 25.15
N HIS A 486 -6.34 19.75 24.31
CA HIS A 486 -7.48 20.65 24.19
C HIS A 486 -8.66 20.06 23.39
N ALA A 487 -9.35 19.10 24.01
CA ALA A 487 -10.52 18.45 23.44
C ALA A 487 -11.78 19.32 23.51
N LYS A 488 -11.87 20.25 24.48
CA LYS A 488 -12.99 21.18 24.65
C LYS A 488 -12.59 22.55 25.24
N SER A 489 -13.26 23.60 24.79
CA SER A 489 -13.24 24.95 25.37
C SER A 489 -13.50 24.96 26.90
N HIS A 490 -12.80 25.85 27.60
CA HIS A 490 -12.93 26.05 29.05
C HIS A 490 -12.40 27.45 29.44
N PRO A 491 -12.60 27.94 30.69
CA PRO A 491 -12.28 29.34 31.03
C PRO A 491 -10.82 29.79 30.83
N LYS A 492 -9.84 28.87 30.84
CA LYS A 492 -8.42 29.20 30.55
C LYS A 492 -8.07 29.17 29.06
N ASN A 493 -8.94 28.59 28.22
CA ASN A 493 -8.81 28.56 26.76
C ASN A 493 -10.19 28.41 26.12
N SER A 494 -10.75 29.54 25.66
CA SER A 494 -12.11 29.61 25.10
C SER A 494 -12.19 29.30 23.60
N LYS A 495 -11.10 28.83 22.98
CA LYS A 495 -11.15 28.34 21.60
C LYS A 495 -11.93 27.01 21.57
N PRO A 496 -12.60 26.67 20.46
CA PRO A 496 -13.16 25.34 20.30
C PRO A 496 -12.06 24.27 20.33
N GLY A 497 -12.24 23.24 21.14
CA GLY A 497 -11.37 22.07 21.17
C GLY A 497 -11.63 21.12 19.99
N TRP A 498 -10.73 20.15 19.78
CA TRP A 498 -10.83 19.22 18.64
C TRP A 498 -12.02 18.25 18.72
N TRP A 499 -12.69 18.15 19.88
CA TRP A 499 -13.88 17.34 20.11
C TRP A 499 -14.99 18.13 20.83
N GLU A 500 -15.06 19.44 20.56
CA GLU A 500 -15.90 20.43 21.26
C GLU A 500 -17.35 20.00 21.48
N ASP A 501 -17.98 19.44 20.44
CA ASP A 501 -19.39 19.06 20.41
C ASP A 501 -19.69 17.67 21.01
N PHE A 502 -18.66 16.86 21.26
CA PHE A 502 -18.80 15.55 21.89
C PHE A 502 -18.83 15.66 23.41
N ILE A 503 -18.02 16.56 23.97
CA ILE A 503 -17.80 16.73 25.41
C ILE A 503 -18.64 17.90 25.92
N GLY A 504 -19.21 17.78 27.13
CA GLY A 504 -19.83 18.90 27.84
C GLY A 504 -21.13 18.54 28.56
N PRO A 505 -21.77 19.50 29.25
CA PRO A 505 -23.01 19.26 29.98
C PRO A 505 -24.11 18.69 29.07
N GLY A 506 -24.67 17.53 29.43
CA GLY A 506 -25.71 16.83 28.67
C GLY A 506 -25.29 16.24 27.32
N SER A 507 -24.01 16.38 26.93
CA SER A 507 -23.49 15.98 25.61
C SER A 507 -23.26 14.45 25.51
N HIS A 508 -22.47 13.98 24.55
CA HIS A 508 -22.20 12.56 24.34
C HIS A 508 -21.26 11.98 25.41
N ILE A 509 -20.26 12.78 25.78
CA ILE A 509 -19.44 12.59 26.98
C ILE A 509 -19.91 13.66 27.99
N ASP A 510 -20.89 13.29 28.81
CA ASP A 510 -21.61 14.22 29.68
C ASP A 510 -20.76 14.61 30.91
N THR A 511 -20.28 15.85 30.93
CA THR A 511 -19.45 16.39 32.03
C THR A 511 -20.24 16.68 33.31
N ASN A 512 -21.57 16.53 33.30
CA ASN A 512 -22.37 16.51 34.53
C ASN A 512 -22.28 15.15 35.25
N LYS A 513 -21.83 14.10 34.56
CA LYS A 513 -21.71 12.72 35.08
C LYS A 513 -20.26 12.30 35.26
N PHE A 514 -19.41 12.65 34.29
CA PHE A 514 -18.04 12.15 34.19
C PHE A 514 -16.99 13.24 34.40
N PHE A 515 -15.86 12.85 34.99
CA PHE A 515 -14.65 13.66 35.02
C PHE A 515 -13.78 13.28 33.84
N VAL A 516 -13.80 14.10 32.79
CA VAL A 516 -13.07 13.86 31.55
C VAL A 516 -11.66 14.42 31.68
N ILE A 517 -10.66 13.62 31.34
CA ILE A 517 -9.24 13.98 31.28
C ILE A 517 -8.77 13.76 29.84
N CYS A 518 -8.11 14.75 29.23
CA CYS A 518 -7.45 14.59 27.95
C CYS A 518 -5.97 14.98 28.07
N THR A 519 -5.07 14.20 27.48
CA THR A 519 -3.62 14.39 27.60
C THR A 519 -2.99 14.60 26.23
N ASN A 520 -1.96 15.46 26.15
CA ASN A 520 -1.01 15.39 25.06
C ASN A 520 0.02 14.27 25.38
N VAL A 521 0.38 13.46 24.40
CA VAL A 521 1.28 12.31 24.60
C VAL A 521 2.74 12.72 24.77
N ILE A 522 3.53 11.91 25.48
CA ILE A 522 4.99 12.02 25.40
C ILE A 522 5.45 11.70 23.97
N GLY A 523 6.46 12.42 23.48
CA GLY A 523 6.81 12.50 22.07
C GLY A 523 6.02 13.55 21.28
N GLY A 524 4.91 14.07 21.80
CA GLY A 524 4.14 15.18 21.23
C GLY A 524 4.79 16.55 21.41
N CYS A 525 4.13 17.60 20.94
CA CYS A 525 4.64 18.97 20.94
C CYS A 525 3.75 20.00 21.65
N TYR A 526 2.57 19.61 22.14
CA TYR A 526 1.65 20.50 22.83
C TYR A 526 1.79 20.39 24.36
N GLY A 527 2.97 20.78 24.85
CA GLY A 527 3.26 20.95 26.28
C GLY A 527 3.81 19.72 27.04
N SER A 528 3.55 18.49 26.59
CA SER A 528 4.20 17.28 27.14
C SER A 528 5.61 17.09 26.59
N THR A 529 6.44 16.32 27.29
CA THR A 529 7.83 16.10 26.86
C THR A 529 7.94 15.33 25.54
N GLY A 530 8.66 15.89 24.58
CA GLY A 530 8.92 15.32 23.26
C GLY A 530 10.21 15.87 22.63
N PRO A 531 10.45 15.63 21.32
CA PRO A 531 11.64 16.11 20.61
C PRO A 531 11.88 17.62 20.70
N SER A 532 10.83 18.43 20.75
CA SER A 532 10.92 19.88 20.93
C SER A 532 11.14 20.32 22.38
N SER A 533 11.15 19.42 23.36
CA SER A 533 11.45 19.75 24.75
C SER A 533 12.94 19.95 24.99
N ILE A 534 13.29 20.62 26.09
CA ILE A 534 14.67 20.75 26.55
C ILE A 534 15.10 19.44 27.22
N ASP A 535 16.28 18.96 26.84
CA ASP A 535 16.97 17.84 27.47
C ASP A 535 17.63 18.35 28.77
N PRO A 536 17.23 17.86 29.96
CA PRO A 536 17.82 18.30 31.23
C PRO A 536 19.30 17.92 31.38
N ALA A 537 19.83 17.08 30.49
CA ALA A 537 21.24 16.74 30.37
C ALA A 537 22.18 17.93 30.13
N ASP A 538 21.79 18.82 29.21
CA ASP A 538 22.66 19.84 28.62
C ASP A 538 21.97 21.17 28.32
N GLY A 539 20.65 21.27 28.53
CA GLY A 539 19.88 22.49 28.30
C GLY A 539 19.57 22.78 26.84
N GLU A 540 19.94 21.90 25.91
CA GLU A 540 19.59 21.99 24.49
C GLU A 540 18.28 21.24 24.19
N ARG A 541 17.69 21.46 23.02
CA ARG A 541 16.53 20.66 22.58
C ARG A 541 16.91 19.18 22.46
N TYR A 542 15.97 18.27 22.75
CA TYR A 542 16.19 16.83 22.49
C TYR A 542 16.42 16.57 21.00
N ALA A 543 15.61 17.17 20.12
CA ALA A 543 15.64 16.91 18.68
C ALA A 543 15.62 15.39 18.38
N THR A 544 16.46 14.92 17.47
CA THR A 544 16.64 13.48 17.16
C THR A 544 17.45 12.71 18.21
N ARG A 545 17.82 13.35 19.34
CA ARG A 545 18.31 12.65 20.56
C ARG A 545 17.16 12.12 21.41
N PHE A 546 15.92 12.54 21.17
CA PHE A 546 14.75 11.96 21.84
C PHE A 546 14.71 10.45 21.56
N PRO A 547 14.41 9.57 22.53
CA PRO A 547 14.36 8.14 22.26
C PRO A 547 13.10 7.77 21.45
N ILE A 548 13.17 6.65 20.72
CA ILE A 548 12.00 6.13 19.99
C ILE A 548 10.96 5.66 21.01
N VAL A 549 9.79 6.31 21.01
CA VAL A 549 8.64 5.95 21.86
C VAL A 549 7.69 5.01 21.15
N THR A 550 7.01 4.15 21.91
CA THR A 550 5.87 3.34 21.48
C THR A 550 4.55 3.92 21.98
N ILE A 551 3.42 3.41 21.47
CA ILE A 551 2.10 3.68 22.05
C ILE A 551 2.00 3.20 23.51
N PHE A 552 2.69 2.11 23.86
CA PHE A 552 2.71 1.58 25.22
C PHE A 552 3.49 2.49 26.18
N ASP A 553 4.57 3.15 25.72
CA ASP A 553 5.28 4.18 26.48
C ASP A 553 4.36 5.37 26.82
N MET A 554 3.61 5.87 25.82
CA MET A 554 2.65 6.96 26.00
C MET A 554 1.60 6.62 27.06
N VAL A 555 1.05 5.41 27.00
CA VAL A 555 0.06 4.92 27.97
C VAL A 555 0.66 4.71 29.36
N ARG A 556 1.86 4.12 29.48
CA ARG A 556 2.56 4.00 30.77
C ARG A 556 2.81 5.36 31.42
N ALA A 557 3.13 6.39 30.63
CA ALA A 557 3.29 7.75 31.12
C ALA A 557 1.95 8.38 31.56
N GLN A 558 0.88 8.24 30.76
CA GLN A 558 -0.48 8.69 31.12
C GLN A 558 -0.96 8.09 32.45
N PHE A 559 -0.64 6.83 32.74
CA PHE A 559 -1.02 6.20 34.00
C PHE A 559 -0.26 6.76 35.22
N LYS A 560 0.91 7.40 35.04
CA LYS A 560 1.56 8.18 36.11
C LYS A 560 0.82 9.47 36.47
N LEU A 561 0.19 10.12 35.50
CA LEU A 561 -0.75 11.21 35.78
C LEU A 561 -1.98 10.70 36.56
N LEU A 562 -2.53 9.53 36.20
CA LEU A 562 -3.65 8.95 36.95
C LEU A 562 -3.27 8.60 38.40
N ASP A 563 -2.06 8.06 38.61
CA ASP A 563 -1.50 7.82 39.95
C ASP A 563 -1.45 9.12 40.77
N HIS A 564 -0.93 10.22 40.18
CA HIS A 564 -0.85 11.54 40.80
C HIS A 564 -2.22 12.15 41.14
N LEU A 565 -3.22 12.03 40.25
CA LEU A 565 -4.60 12.43 40.51
C LEU A 565 -5.31 11.50 41.53
N GLY A 566 -4.66 10.39 41.91
CA GLY A 566 -5.18 9.37 42.81
C GLY A 566 -6.34 8.57 42.23
N ILE A 567 -6.41 8.44 40.89
CA ILE A 567 -7.45 7.72 40.16
C ILE A 567 -6.98 6.27 39.98
N GLN A 568 -7.54 5.38 40.79
CA GLN A 568 -7.15 3.96 40.78
C GLN A 568 -7.70 3.21 39.56
N ARG A 569 -8.93 3.52 39.15
CA ARG A 569 -9.62 2.87 38.02
C ARG A 569 -10.40 3.92 37.23
N LEU A 570 -10.25 3.91 35.91
CA LEU A 570 -11.04 4.71 34.98
C LEU A 570 -12.43 4.09 34.80
N HIS A 571 -13.47 4.92 34.72
CA HIS A 571 -14.77 4.55 34.17
C HIS A 571 -14.63 4.08 32.72
N ALA A 572 -13.87 4.81 31.91
CA ALA A 572 -13.57 4.45 30.53
C ALA A 572 -12.22 4.96 30.04
N SER A 573 -11.59 4.15 29.20
CA SER A 573 -10.53 4.53 28.28
C SER A 573 -11.16 4.77 26.90
N VAL A 574 -10.96 5.95 26.32
CA VAL A 574 -11.64 6.38 25.09
C VAL A 574 -10.63 6.95 24.11
N GLY A 575 -10.66 6.51 22.85
CA GLY A 575 -9.83 7.15 21.84
C GLY A 575 -10.15 6.75 20.40
N SER A 576 -9.71 7.62 19.50
CA SER A 576 -9.94 7.51 18.05
C SER A 576 -8.62 7.56 17.29
N SER A 577 -8.50 6.85 16.16
CA SER A 577 -7.25 6.77 15.40
C SER A 577 -6.10 6.22 16.27
N MET A 578 -4.96 6.92 16.35
CA MET A 578 -3.90 6.67 17.33
C MET A 578 -4.40 6.63 18.78
N GLY A 579 -5.45 7.39 19.11
CA GLY A 579 -6.11 7.33 20.41
C GLY A 579 -6.77 5.97 20.65
N GLY A 580 -7.31 5.33 19.62
CA GLY A 580 -7.88 3.98 19.71
C GLY A 580 -6.80 2.92 19.94
N MET A 581 -5.60 3.09 19.37
CA MET A 581 -4.42 2.27 19.69
C MET A 581 -4.04 2.41 21.16
N GLN A 582 -3.91 3.65 21.65
CA GLN A 582 -3.63 3.93 23.08
C GLN A 582 -4.71 3.35 24.00
N SER A 583 -5.98 3.44 23.62
CA SER A 583 -7.09 2.93 24.41
C SER A 583 -7.06 1.40 24.55
N ILE A 584 -6.77 0.69 23.45
CA ILE A 584 -6.55 -0.78 23.46
C ILE A 584 -5.31 -1.13 24.30
N ALA A 585 -4.22 -0.37 24.16
CA ALA A 585 -3.00 -0.56 24.94
C ALA A 585 -3.22 -0.32 26.45
N ALA A 586 -4.02 0.68 26.84
CA ALA A 586 -4.40 0.93 28.23
C ALA A 586 -5.17 -0.25 28.82
N ALA A 587 -6.14 -0.78 28.09
CA ALA A 587 -6.92 -1.95 28.51
C ALA A 587 -6.07 -3.24 28.63
N LYS A 588 -4.98 -3.38 27.86
CA LYS A 588 -4.05 -4.52 27.94
C LYS A 588 -2.99 -4.36 29.03
N LEU A 589 -2.41 -3.16 29.18
CA LEU A 589 -1.35 -2.91 30.18
C LEU A 589 -1.90 -2.81 31.60
N PHE A 590 -3.14 -2.32 31.75
CA PHE A 590 -3.75 -2.04 33.05
C PHE A 590 -5.20 -2.54 33.12
N PRO A 591 -5.46 -3.84 32.88
CA PRO A 591 -6.82 -4.37 32.75
C PRO A 591 -7.70 -4.13 33.98
N ASP A 592 -7.15 -4.20 35.19
CA ASP A 592 -7.88 -3.94 36.44
C ASP A 592 -8.22 -2.46 36.68
N ARG A 593 -7.54 -1.55 35.96
CA ARG A 593 -7.68 -0.09 36.07
C ARG A 593 -8.51 0.52 34.94
N VAL A 594 -8.96 -0.26 33.95
CA VAL A 594 -9.82 0.21 32.85
C VAL A 594 -11.17 -0.48 32.92
N ASN A 595 -12.21 0.21 33.40
CA ASN A 595 -13.54 -0.39 33.54
C ASN A 595 -14.25 -0.58 32.19
N ARG A 596 -13.97 0.26 31.18
CA ARG A 596 -14.56 0.20 29.84
C ARG A 596 -13.56 0.64 28.78
N LEU A 597 -13.61 0.00 27.62
CA LEU A 597 -12.81 0.30 26.44
C LEU A 597 -13.69 0.92 25.35
N ILE A 598 -13.27 2.04 24.76
CA ILE A 598 -13.79 2.56 23.49
C ILE A 598 -12.62 2.77 22.53
N SER A 599 -12.72 2.19 21.33
CA SER A 599 -11.75 2.33 20.23
C SER A 599 -12.47 2.64 18.91
N ILE A 600 -12.06 3.71 18.23
CA ILE A 600 -12.77 4.28 17.08
C ILE A 600 -11.79 4.46 15.91
N SER A 601 -12.11 3.92 14.73
CA SER A 601 -11.31 4.07 13.50
C SER A 601 -9.81 3.77 13.72
N ALA A 602 -9.51 2.68 14.43
CA ALA A 602 -8.16 2.26 14.80
C ALA A 602 -7.86 0.82 14.35
N CYS A 603 -6.72 0.27 14.74
CA CYS A 603 -6.35 -1.12 14.48
C CYS A 603 -5.66 -1.74 15.69
N ALA A 604 -5.59 -3.07 15.73
CA ALA A 604 -4.75 -3.81 16.69
C ALA A 604 -3.28 -3.88 16.25
N ARG A 605 -3.01 -3.67 14.95
CA ARG A 605 -1.68 -3.61 14.33
C ARG A 605 -1.72 -2.81 13.04
N SER A 606 -0.66 -2.06 12.72
CA SER A 606 -0.65 -1.20 11.53
C SER A 606 -0.58 -1.99 10.21
N HIS A 607 -1.55 -1.80 9.32
CA HIS A 607 -1.57 -2.46 8.01
C HIS A 607 -0.51 -1.85 7.05
N PRO A 608 0.16 -2.64 6.18
CA PRO A 608 1.21 -2.15 5.27
C PRO A 608 0.85 -0.91 4.43
N TYR A 609 -0.41 -0.74 4.02
CA TYR A 609 -0.85 0.47 3.32
C TYR A 609 -0.68 1.74 4.18
N SER A 610 -1.13 1.67 5.44
CA SER A 610 -1.01 2.78 6.40
C SER A 610 0.45 3.10 6.74
N ILE A 611 1.30 2.06 6.80
CA ILE A 611 2.76 2.18 7.00
C ILE A 611 3.42 2.83 5.78
N ALA A 612 3.03 2.47 4.55
CA ALA A 612 3.58 3.06 3.34
C ALA A 612 3.22 4.55 3.21
N LEU A 613 1.98 4.94 3.53
CA LEU A 613 1.57 6.34 3.60
C LEU A 613 2.38 7.13 4.63
N ARG A 614 2.45 6.64 5.87
CA ARG A 614 3.22 7.30 6.96
C ARG A 614 4.72 7.31 6.69
N HIS A 615 5.28 6.28 6.07
CA HIS A 615 6.66 6.30 5.57
C HIS A 615 6.86 7.45 4.56
N THR A 616 5.97 7.60 3.59
CA THR A 616 6.07 8.65 2.55
C THR A 616 5.97 10.06 3.16
N GLN A 617 5.07 10.28 4.13
CA GLN A 617 4.98 11.52 4.92
C GLN A 617 6.30 11.84 5.63
N ARG A 618 6.93 10.84 6.26
CA ARG A 618 8.24 11.03 6.91
C ARG A 618 9.37 11.26 5.90
N GLN A 619 9.33 10.64 4.72
CA GLN A 619 10.34 10.86 3.68
C GLN A 619 10.31 12.31 3.16
N VAL A 620 9.14 12.86 2.82
CA VAL A 620 9.06 14.24 2.33
C VAL A 620 9.46 15.26 3.40
N LEU A 621 9.20 14.98 4.67
CA LEU A 621 9.68 15.80 5.80
C LEU A 621 11.20 15.77 5.93
N MET A 622 11.80 14.57 5.98
CA MET A 622 13.26 14.41 6.14
C MET A 622 14.07 14.81 4.90
N ALA A 623 13.42 14.95 3.74
CA ALA A 623 14.03 15.45 2.51
C ALA A 623 14.07 16.99 2.43
N ASP A 624 13.38 17.72 3.31
CA ASP A 624 13.48 19.18 3.38
C ASP A 624 14.90 19.57 3.85
N PRO A 625 15.63 20.41 3.10
CA PRO A 625 16.99 20.81 3.47
C PRO A 625 17.05 21.51 4.83
N ASN A 626 15.96 22.18 5.24
CA ASN A 626 15.87 22.87 6.52
C ASN A 626 15.63 21.91 7.70
N TRP A 627 15.30 20.63 7.48
CA TRP A 627 15.14 19.66 8.59
C TRP A 627 16.45 19.44 9.35
N ASN A 628 17.62 19.64 8.73
CA ASN A 628 18.94 19.58 9.37
C ASN A 628 19.13 18.37 10.31
N LYS A 629 18.73 17.16 9.86
CA LYS A 629 18.76 15.91 10.66
C LYS A 629 18.00 15.98 12.00
N GLY A 630 17.02 16.87 12.10
CA GLY A 630 16.22 17.16 13.29
C GLY A 630 16.66 18.38 14.07
N PHE A 631 17.82 18.99 13.77
CA PHE A 631 18.39 20.11 14.53
C PHE A 631 18.07 21.47 13.89
N TYR A 632 16.79 21.73 13.62
CA TYR A 632 16.29 22.96 12.98
C TYR A 632 15.91 24.09 13.95
N TYR A 633 15.75 23.79 15.25
CA TYR A 633 15.26 24.69 16.33
C TYR A 633 16.02 26.04 16.52
N LYS A 634 17.06 26.32 15.75
CA LYS A 634 17.86 27.56 15.77
C LYS A 634 17.92 28.27 14.40
N GLY A 635 17.04 27.90 13.46
CA GLY A 635 16.95 28.47 12.11
C GLY A 635 15.59 28.20 11.47
N ILE A 636 15.53 28.20 10.14
CA ILE A 636 14.30 27.92 9.39
C ILE A 636 13.81 26.48 9.69
N PRO A 637 12.54 26.27 10.09
CA PRO A 637 11.97 24.92 10.22
C PRO A 637 11.74 24.27 8.84
N PRO A 638 11.62 22.92 8.73
CA PRO A 638 11.28 22.21 7.49
C PRO A 638 9.83 22.45 7.02
N HIS A 639 9.59 23.69 6.60
CA HIS A 639 8.31 24.25 6.21
C HIS A 639 7.66 23.49 5.05
N VAL A 640 8.44 23.24 3.98
CA VAL A 640 7.96 22.60 2.76
C VAL A 640 7.71 21.11 2.99
N GLY A 641 8.65 20.43 3.66
CA GLY A 641 8.52 19.02 4.01
C GLY A 641 7.30 18.76 4.91
N MET A 642 7.03 19.65 5.88
CA MET A 642 5.88 19.51 6.77
C MET A 642 4.56 19.79 6.05
N LYS A 643 4.53 20.81 5.19
CA LYS A 643 3.38 21.11 4.32
C LYS A 643 3.01 19.90 3.46
N LEU A 644 3.97 19.33 2.74
CA LEU A 644 3.78 18.14 1.90
C LEU A 644 3.38 16.90 2.72
N ALA A 645 3.98 16.69 3.90
CA ALA A 645 3.58 15.61 4.80
C ALA A 645 2.11 15.74 5.23
N ARG A 646 1.63 16.97 5.49
CA ARG A 646 0.22 17.22 5.79
C ARG A 646 -0.69 17.04 4.58
N GLU A 647 -0.28 17.41 3.38
CA GLU A 647 -1.07 17.19 2.16
C GLU A 647 -1.31 15.69 1.94
N ILE A 648 -0.26 14.87 2.01
CA ILE A 648 -0.34 13.40 1.93
C ILE A 648 -1.26 12.84 3.03
N ALA A 649 -1.14 13.33 4.27
CA ALA A 649 -2.00 12.92 5.37
C ALA A 649 -3.48 13.27 5.11
N THR A 650 -3.73 14.50 4.65
CA THR A 650 -5.09 15.01 4.37
C THR A 650 -5.79 14.17 3.30
N ILE A 651 -5.07 13.75 2.24
CA ILE A 651 -5.60 12.82 1.21
C ILE A 651 -6.09 11.51 1.85
N SER A 652 -5.35 10.95 2.81
CA SER A 652 -5.67 9.67 3.46
C SER A 652 -6.74 9.74 4.56
N TYR A 653 -6.98 10.92 5.15
CA TYR A 653 -7.96 11.09 6.23
C TYR A 653 -9.41 11.21 5.74
N ARG A 654 -9.60 11.47 4.44
CA ARG A 654 -10.89 11.76 3.80
C ARG A 654 -11.19 10.72 2.73
N SER A 655 -12.47 10.56 2.38
CA SER A 655 -12.89 9.53 1.41
C SER A 655 -12.98 10.05 -0.03
N GLY A 656 -12.84 9.15 -1.01
CA GLY A 656 -13.12 9.42 -2.43
C GLY A 656 -14.51 10.04 -2.68
N PRO A 657 -15.61 9.49 -2.12
CA PRO A 657 -16.93 10.10 -2.19
C PRO A 657 -16.99 11.55 -1.69
N GLU A 658 -16.27 11.91 -0.62
CA GLU A 658 -16.21 13.30 -0.14
C GLU A 658 -15.44 14.20 -1.12
N TRP A 659 -14.31 13.71 -1.67
CA TRP A 659 -13.50 14.44 -2.64
C TRP A 659 -14.30 14.78 -3.91
N GLU A 660 -15.05 13.82 -4.45
CA GLU A 660 -15.89 14.04 -5.65
C GLU A 660 -17.03 15.02 -5.36
N LEU A 661 -17.73 14.88 -4.22
CA LEU A 661 -18.84 15.78 -3.86
C LEU A 661 -18.37 17.23 -3.66
N ARG A 662 -17.27 17.44 -2.94
CA ARG A 662 -16.80 18.79 -2.58
C ARG A 662 -16.14 19.49 -3.77
N PHE A 663 -15.31 18.77 -4.53
CA PHE A 663 -14.43 19.35 -5.53
C PHE A 663 -14.72 18.86 -6.95
N GLY A 664 -14.85 17.54 -7.14
CA GLY A 664 -14.93 16.92 -8.46
C GLY A 664 -13.84 17.44 -9.38
N ARG A 665 -14.22 17.91 -10.58
CA ARG A 665 -13.29 18.50 -11.57
C ARG A 665 -13.28 20.04 -11.59
N LYS A 666 -13.78 20.71 -10.54
CA LYS A 666 -13.86 22.19 -10.50
C LYS A 666 -12.47 22.81 -10.47
N ARG A 667 -12.23 23.79 -11.35
CA ARG A 667 -11.03 24.62 -11.36
C ARG A 667 -11.19 25.81 -10.41
N ALA A 668 -10.12 26.25 -9.78
CA ALA A 668 -10.13 27.40 -8.88
C ALA A 668 -10.50 28.71 -9.61
N LYS A 669 -10.19 28.79 -10.92
CA LYS A 669 -10.57 29.88 -11.83
C LYS A 669 -10.90 29.33 -13.21
N GLU A 670 -12.19 29.11 -13.50
CA GLU A 670 -12.64 28.48 -14.75
C GLU A 670 -12.16 29.21 -16.02
N ASN A 671 -12.13 30.55 -15.98
CA ASN A 671 -11.76 31.40 -17.12
C ASN A 671 -10.24 31.66 -17.26
N GLN A 672 -9.39 31.06 -16.43
CA GLN A 672 -7.93 31.17 -16.56
C GLN A 672 -7.38 30.02 -17.41
N SER A 673 -6.29 30.21 -18.16
CA SER A 673 -5.55 29.11 -18.79
C SER A 673 -5.04 28.09 -17.74
N PRO A 674 -4.95 26.79 -18.05
CA PRO A 674 -4.38 25.79 -17.14
C PRO A 674 -2.95 26.15 -16.71
N ALA A 675 -2.60 25.82 -15.47
CA ALA A 675 -1.29 26.08 -14.87
C ALA A 675 -0.69 24.81 -14.26
N LEU A 676 0.62 24.81 -14.02
CA LEU A 676 1.32 23.77 -13.24
C LEU A 676 1.34 24.07 -11.73
N CYS A 677 1.09 25.32 -11.35
CA CYS A 677 0.68 25.68 -10.00
C CYS A 677 -0.79 25.25 -9.75
N PRO A 678 -1.25 25.11 -8.49
CA PRO A 678 -2.60 24.67 -8.15
C PRO A 678 -3.70 25.34 -9.00
N ASP A 679 -4.41 24.51 -9.77
CA ASP A 679 -5.41 24.91 -10.77
C ASP A 679 -6.78 24.30 -10.46
N PHE A 680 -6.83 23.10 -9.89
CA PHE A 680 -8.05 22.48 -9.38
C PHE A 680 -8.35 22.95 -7.95
N LEU A 681 -9.64 23.05 -7.61
CA LEU A 681 -10.07 23.49 -6.29
C LEU A 681 -9.53 22.59 -5.16
N ILE A 682 -9.42 21.28 -5.41
CA ILE A 682 -8.83 20.33 -4.47
C ILE A 682 -7.33 20.59 -4.21
N GLU A 683 -6.56 21.00 -5.23
CA GLU A 683 -5.14 21.33 -5.09
C GLU A 683 -4.97 22.58 -4.22
N THR A 684 -5.78 23.62 -4.46
CA THR A 684 -5.79 24.83 -3.61
C THR A 684 -6.24 24.56 -2.18
N TYR A 685 -7.12 23.56 -1.97
CA TYR A 685 -7.53 23.14 -0.64
C TYR A 685 -6.40 22.39 0.09
N LEU A 686 -5.72 21.47 -0.58
CA LEU A 686 -4.57 20.74 -0.02
C LEU A 686 -3.44 21.71 0.35
N ASP A 687 -3.04 22.60 -0.57
CA ASP A 687 -2.04 23.66 -0.35
C ASP A 687 -2.38 24.50 0.90
N HIS A 688 -3.65 24.92 1.04
CA HIS A 688 -4.11 25.67 2.20
C HIS A 688 -4.12 24.85 3.51
N GLN A 689 -4.51 23.57 3.49
CA GLN A 689 -4.46 22.72 4.69
C GLN A 689 -3.01 22.45 5.12
N GLY A 690 -2.10 22.22 4.18
CA GLY A 690 -0.69 22.02 4.44
C GLY A 690 -0.05 23.27 5.04
N GLU A 691 -0.24 24.43 4.39
CA GLU A 691 0.24 25.74 4.85
C GLU A 691 -0.28 26.08 6.26
N LYS A 692 -1.57 25.85 6.53
CA LYS A 692 -2.18 26.11 7.84
C LYS A 692 -1.56 25.25 8.96
N PHE A 693 -1.23 24.00 8.67
CA PHE A 693 -0.72 23.05 9.65
C PHE A 693 0.79 23.14 9.88
N CYS A 694 1.57 23.51 8.87
CA CYS A 694 3.01 23.26 8.87
C CYS A 694 3.81 24.00 9.95
N LEU A 695 3.28 25.12 10.46
CA LEU A 695 3.85 25.88 11.58
C LEU A 695 3.08 25.64 12.90
N GLN A 696 2.16 24.66 12.93
CA GLN A 696 1.34 24.34 14.10
C GLN A 696 1.77 23.08 14.86
N TYR A 697 2.64 22.26 14.27
CA TYR A 697 3.05 20.98 14.83
C TYR A 697 4.56 20.76 14.63
N ASP A 698 5.24 20.11 15.59
CA ASP A 698 6.69 19.89 15.53
C ASP A 698 7.06 18.80 14.49
N PRO A 699 7.97 19.10 13.54
CA PRO A 699 8.49 18.12 12.58
C PRO A 699 9.02 16.83 13.20
N ASN A 700 9.82 16.91 14.27
CA ASN A 700 10.34 15.71 14.91
C ASN A 700 9.23 14.95 15.65
N SER A 701 8.35 15.59 16.43
CA SER A 701 7.18 14.92 17.02
C SER A 701 6.36 14.18 15.97
N LEU A 702 6.19 14.74 14.76
CA LEU A 702 5.50 14.05 13.68
C LEU A 702 6.25 12.77 13.28
N LEU A 703 7.57 12.81 13.12
CA LEU A 703 8.38 11.62 12.82
C LEU A 703 8.24 10.54 13.90
N TYR A 704 8.37 10.92 15.17
CA TYR A 704 8.37 10.00 16.30
C TYR A 704 7.01 9.37 16.53
N ILE A 705 5.93 10.16 16.53
CA ILE A 705 4.57 9.67 16.70
C ILE A 705 4.12 8.84 15.49
N SER A 706 4.46 9.27 14.27
CA SER A 706 4.21 8.50 13.03
C SER A 706 4.93 7.14 13.06
N LYS A 707 6.15 7.07 13.62
CA LYS A 707 6.88 5.82 13.85
C LYS A 707 6.23 4.98 14.95
N ALA A 708 5.79 5.58 16.07
CA ALA A 708 5.10 4.88 17.16
C ALA A 708 3.82 4.17 16.68
N MET A 709 3.06 4.79 15.77
CA MET A 709 1.89 4.18 15.13
C MET A 709 2.26 3.00 14.21
N ASP A 710 3.37 3.07 13.48
CA ASP A 710 3.80 1.99 12.57
C ASP A 710 4.29 0.74 13.31
N ILE A 711 4.90 0.90 14.49
CA ILE A 711 5.42 -0.20 15.31
C ILE A 711 4.39 -0.74 16.31
N PHE A 712 3.19 -0.16 16.35
CA PHE A 712 2.11 -0.65 17.19
C PHE A 712 1.58 -2.00 16.68
N ASP A 713 1.68 -3.02 17.53
CA ASP A 713 1.22 -4.38 17.27
C ASP A 713 0.83 -5.04 18.61
N MET A 714 -0.42 -5.47 18.70
CA MET A 714 -1.00 -6.12 19.88
C MET A 714 -0.72 -7.62 19.95
N SER A 715 -0.02 -8.21 18.97
CA SER A 715 0.29 -9.64 18.94
C SER A 715 1.15 -10.05 20.14
N ARG A 716 0.85 -11.19 20.78
CA ARG A 716 1.52 -11.63 22.01
C ARG A 716 3.04 -11.67 21.87
N SER A 717 3.56 -12.23 20.77
CA SER A 717 5.00 -12.29 20.50
C SER A 717 5.68 -10.91 20.45
N ARG A 718 4.95 -9.86 20.04
CA ARG A 718 5.44 -8.47 20.06
C ARG A 718 5.41 -7.88 21.47
N LEU A 719 4.32 -8.09 22.20
CA LEU A 719 4.19 -7.62 23.58
C LEU A 719 5.25 -8.26 24.50
N GLU A 720 5.47 -9.58 24.36
CA GLU A 720 6.52 -10.31 25.06
C GLU A 720 7.92 -9.82 24.67
N HIS A 721 8.15 -9.51 23.38
CA HIS A 721 9.41 -8.94 22.92
C HIS A 721 9.70 -7.54 23.50
N LEU A 722 8.71 -6.63 23.50
CA LEU A 722 8.86 -5.31 24.11
C LEU A 722 9.08 -5.40 25.63
N GLN A 723 8.37 -6.31 26.32
CA GLN A 723 8.60 -6.57 27.74
C GLN A 723 10.03 -7.08 28.00
N ALA A 724 10.50 -8.06 27.22
CA ALA A 724 11.86 -8.58 27.35
C ALA A 724 12.94 -7.52 27.06
N LEU A 725 12.72 -6.62 26.09
CA LEU A 725 13.62 -5.48 25.84
C LEU A 725 13.67 -4.50 27.03
N ARG A 726 12.53 -4.22 27.69
CA ARG A 726 12.52 -3.43 28.93
C ARG A 726 13.29 -4.15 30.04
N ASP A 727 13.01 -5.42 30.29
CA ASP A 727 13.62 -6.19 31.38
C ASP A 727 15.14 -6.33 31.22
N GLN A 728 15.65 -6.44 29.98
CA GLN A 728 17.09 -6.41 29.70
C GLN A 728 17.75 -5.05 29.98
N ASN A 729 16.98 -3.96 29.97
CA ASN A 729 17.46 -2.60 30.23
C ASN A 729 17.18 -2.12 31.67
N THR A 730 16.25 -2.75 32.40
CA THR A 730 15.93 -2.42 33.81
C THR A 730 17.15 -2.44 34.74
N PRO A 731 18.07 -3.44 34.71
CA PRO A 731 19.27 -3.42 35.54
C PRO A 731 20.20 -2.24 35.26
N LYS A 732 20.27 -1.77 34.01
CA LYS A 732 21.05 -0.58 33.64
C LYS A 732 20.46 0.65 34.34
N LEU A 733 19.14 0.82 34.31
CA LEU A 733 18.50 1.91 35.04
C LEU A 733 18.72 1.81 36.55
N GLN A 734 18.66 0.61 37.14
CA GLN A 734 18.91 0.41 38.57
C GLN A 734 20.36 0.77 38.97
N GLN A 735 21.35 0.49 38.13
CA GLN A 735 22.75 0.93 38.35
C GLN A 735 22.90 2.46 38.31
N LEU A 736 22.08 3.16 37.51
CA LEU A 736 22.06 4.62 37.45
C LEU A 736 21.33 5.26 38.64
N LEU A 737 20.32 4.58 39.20
CA LEU A 737 19.63 5.01 40.40
C LEU A 737 20.39 4.74 41.71
N THR A 738 21.43 3.90 41.66
CA THR A 738 22.25 3.51 42.83
C THR A 738 23.65 4.12 42.83
N SER A 739 24.00 4.91 41.81
CA SER A 739 25.16 5.78 41.84
C SER A 739 24.73 7.17 42.34
N ASP A 740 25.32 7.64 43.45
CA ASP A 740 25.09 8.98 44.06
C ASP A 740 25.66 10.12 43.17
N ASN A 741 25.25 10.15 41.90
CA ASN A 741 25.68 11.14 40.94
C ASN A 741 24.71 12.33 40.92
N GLU A 742 24.99 13.33 41.75
CA GLU A 742 24.41 14.68 41.66
C GLU A 742 24.74 15.38 40.32
N ASP A 743 25.62 14.80 39.49
CA ASP A 743 25.97 15.30 38.17
C ASP A 743 25.01 14.79 37.08
N HIS A 744 24.04 15.63 36.71
CA HIS A 744 23.12 15.41 35.58
C HIS A 744 23.84 15.03 34.27
N ARG A 745 25.10 15.41 34.10
CA ARG A 745 25.91 15.10 32.90
C ARG A 745 26.29 13.63 32.83
N GLN A 746 26.49 12.96 33.96
CA GLN A 746 26.73 11.51 34.01
C GLN A 746 25.46 10.72 33.75
N LEU A 747 24.32 11.17 34.28
CA LEU A 747 23.01 10.61 33.94
C LEU A 747 22.74 10.72 32.43
N ALA A 748 23.12 11.84 31.81
CA ALA A 748 23.02 12.03 30.37
C ALA A 748 23.95 11.12 29.55
N GLU A 749 25.21 10.96 29.96
CA GLU A 749 26.17 10.06 29.33
C GLU A 749 25.67 8.60 29.39
N ALA A 750 25.09 8.24 30.53
CA ALA A 750 24.47 6.93 30.72
C ALA A 750 23.21 6.75 29.85
N CYS A 751 22.32 7.73 29.79
CA CYS A 751 21.17 7.73 28.88
C CYS A 751 21.59 7.57 27.42
N ARG A 752 22.69 8.22 26.99
CA ARG A 752 23.30 8.00 25.66
C ARG A 752 23.79 6.56 25.49
N SER A 753 24.52 6.02 26.48
CA SER A 753 25.07 4.65 26.43
C SER A 753 24.02 3.53 26.47
N ALA A 754 22.83 3.81 27.02
CA ALA A 754 21.72 2.85 27.08
C ALA A 754 20.99 2.70 25.73
N VAL A 755 21.18 3.62 24.78
CA VAL A 755 20.60 3.53 23.44
C VAL A 755 21.48 2.69 22.55
N GLY A 756 20.98 1.51 22.15
CA GLY A 756 21.50 0.83 20.98
C GLY A 756 21.21 1.67 19.74
N HIS A 757 22.17 2.47 19.27
CA HIS A 757 22.09 3.15 17.98
C HIS A 757 22.08 2.10 16.86
N SER A 758 20.88 1.62 16.52
CA SER A 758 20.66 0.83 15.31
C SER A 758 20.75 1.77 14.10
N THR A 759 21.98 2.07 13.69
CA THR A 759 22.27 2.52 12.34
C THR A 759 22.00 1.35 11.40
N ALA A 760 20.73 1.15 11.05
CA ALA A 760 20.27 0.05 10.22
C ALA A 760 20.71 0.21 8.76
N LEU A 761 22.01 0.04 8.54
CA LEU A 761 22.71 -0.05 7.25
C LEU A 761 23.76 -1.17 7.26
N GLU A 762 23.49 -2.26 8.00
CA GLU A 762 24.26 -3.51 7.88
C GLU A 762 23.36 -4.71 7.56
N GLY A 763 23.47 -5.20 6.32
CA GLY A 763 23.65 -6.61 6.01
C GLY A 763 22.61 -7.67 6.39
N GLN A 764 21.53 -7.36 7.10
CA GLN A 764 20.54 -8.37 7.48
C GLN A 764 19.78 -8.86 6.25
N LYS A 765 19.99 -10.13 5.90
CA LYS A 765 19.15 -10.85 4.94
C LYS A 765 17.70 -10.72 5.39
N ALA A 766 16.85 -10.17 4.53
CA ALA A 766 15.42 -10.21 4.74
C ALA A 766 14.98 -11.67 4.94
N LEU A 767 14.45 -11.97 6.13
CA LEU A 767 13.71 -13.20 6.35
C LEU A 767 12.48 -13.12 5.45
N VAL A 768 12.45 -13.97 4.42
CA VAL A 768 11.24 -14.17 3.62
C VAL A 768 10.24 -14.84 4.54
N ALA A 769 9.24 -14.08 5.00
CA ALA A 769 8.13 -14.63 5.75
C ALA A 769 7.40 -15.65 4.85
N ASP A 770 7.16 -16.84 5.39
CA ASP A 770 6.47 -17.92 4.68
C ASP A 770 4.98 -17.58 4.59
N VAL A 771 4.50 -17.25 3.39
CA VAL A 771 3.15 -16.67 3.15
C VAL A 771 2.05 -17.75 3.15
N ASN A 772 2.29 -18.91 3.76
CA ASN A 772 1.42 -20.09 3.70
C ASN A 772 1.13 -20.72 5.07
N ARG A 773 0.36 -20.01 5.90
CA ARG A 773 -0.67 -20.53 6.86
C ARG A 773 -1.26 -19.35 7.65
N ASP A 774 -2.26 -19.64 8.49
CA ASP A 774 -2.87 -18.72 9.44
C ASP A 774 -2.35 -18.95 10.89
N PRO A 775 -1.20 -18.34 11.27
CA PRO A 775 -0.79 -18.23 12.67
C PRO A 775 -0.84 -16.78 13.20
N GLU A 776 -0.91 -15.77 12.33
CA GLU A 776 -0.89 -14.36 12.74
C GLU A 776 -2.14 -13.98 13.53
N THR A 777 -3.31 -14.45 13.10
CA THR A 777 -4.59 -14.18 13.78
C THR A 777 -4.57 -14.76 15.21
N THR A 778 -4.01 -15.95 15.39
CA THR A 778 -3.92 -16.60 16.71
C THR A 778 -3.02 -15.83 17.68
N ASP A 779 -1.85 -15.35 17.24
CA ASP A 779 -0.95 -14.60 18.14
C ASP A 779 -1.51 -13.21 18.49
N LEU A 780 -2.30 -12.61 17.59
CA LEU A 780 -3.08 -11.39 17.87
C LEU A 780 -4.20 -11.63 18.90
N ILE A 781 -4.95 -12.73 18.75
CA ILE A 781 -5.99 -13.15 19.70
C ILE A 781 -5.40 -13.37 21.11
N GLU A 782 -4.30 -14.13 21.22
CA GLU A 782 -3.63 -14.36 22.51
C GLU A 782 -3.05 -13.06 23.09
N GLY A 783 -2.56 -12.16 22.25
CA GLY A 783 -2.08 -10.84 22.68
C GLY A 783 -3.17 -9.98 23.29
N MET A 784 -4.39 -10.03 22.75
CA MET A 784 -5.56 -9.26 23.22
C MET A 784 -6.39 -9.96 24.30
N ARG A 785 -6.04 -11.20 24.67
CA ARG A 785 -6.82 -12.11 25.54
C ARG A 785 -7.17 -11.57 26.94
N ASP A 786 -6.43 -10.61 27.47
CA ASP A 786 -6.65 -10.06 28.82
C ASP A 786 -7.64 -8.89 28.84
N ILE A 787 -8.03 -8.37 27.67
CA ILE A 787 -8.99 -7.28 27.53
C ILE A 787 -10.41 -7.86 27.73
N ARG A 788 -10.83 -7.98 29.00
CA ARG A 788 -12.10 -8.62 29.42
C ARG A 788 -13.26 -7.65 29.70
N MET A 789 -12.96 -6.37 29.90
CA MET A 789 -13.94 -5.33 30.20
C MET A 789 -14.86 -5.02 28.99
N PRO A 790 -16.06 -4.43 29.21
CA PRO A 790 -16.94 -4.01 28.12
C PRO A 790 -16.23 -3.11 27.10
N ALA A 791 -16.25 -3.52 25.84
CA ALA A 791 -15.52 -2.90 24.75
C ALA A 791 -16.46 -2.45 23.63
N LEU A 792 -16.39 -1.16 23.28
CA LEU A 792 -16.99 -0.59 22.08
C LEU A 792 -15.92 -0.42 21.01
N VAL A 793 -16.19 -0.98 19.83
CA VAL A 793 -15.34 -0.84 18.65
C VAL A 793 -16.17 -0.21 17.52
N LEU A 794 -15.74 0.94 17.02
CA LEU A 794 -16.41 1.67 15.94
C LEU A 794 -15.53 1.67 14.69
N GLY A 795 -16.03 1.07 13.60
CA GLY A 795 -15.42 1.15 12.27
C GLY A 795 -16.20 2.04 11.31
N VAL A 796 -15.54 2.49 10.23
CA VAL A 796 -16.13 3.37 9.21
C VAL A 796 -15.87 2.82 7.83
N GLN A 797 -16.92 2.58 7.03
CA GLN A 797 -16.81 1.90 5.74
C GLN A 797 -15.95 2.65 4.71
N SER A 798 -15.90 3.98 4.78
CA SER A 798 -15.14 4.82 3.87
C SER A 798 -13.72 5.17 4.36
N ASP A 799 -13.30 4.68 5.53
CA ASP A 799 -11.93 4.84 6.03
C ASP A 799 -10.97 4.03 5.14
N ILE A 800 -9.92 4.69 4.63
CA ILE A 800 -8.86 4.09 3.83
C ILE A 800 -7.53 4.03 4.57
N LEU A 801 -7.37 4.77 5.67
CA LEU A 801 -6.15 4.78 6.48
C LEU A 801 -6.12 3.60 7.45
N PHE A 802 -7.23 3.38 8.15
CA PHE A 802 -7.50 2.19 8.95
C PHE A 802 -8.80 1.57 8.42
N PRO A 803 -8.74 0.78 7.33
CA PRO A 803 -9.92 0.25 6.70
C PRO A 803 -10.81 -0.53 7.68
N VAL A 804 -12.12 -0.51 7.42
CA VAL A 804 -13.17 -1.05 8.32
C VAL A 804 -12.89 -2.46 8.85
N TRP A 805 -12.24 -3.32 8.04
CA TRP A 805 -11.86 -4.67 8.45
C TRP A 805 -10.86 -4.69 9.61
N GLN A 806 -10.05 -3.65 9.85
CA GLN A 806 -9.15 -3.55 11.00
C GLN A 806 -9.90 -3.31 12.32
N GLN A 807 -11.02 -2.58 12.28
CA GLN A 807 -11.90 -2.44 13.45
C GLN A 807 -12.69 -3.73 13.69
N LYS A 808 -13.09 -4.41 12.61
CA LYS A 808 -13.66 -5.76 12.71
C LYS A 808 -12.65 -6.77 13.30
N GLU A 809 -11.38 -6.74 12.88
CA GLU A 809 -10.27 -7.55 13.42
C GLU A 809 -10.11 -7.33 14.93
N ILE A 810 -10.12 -6.09 15.43
CA ILE A 810 -10.14 -5.78 16.87
C ILE A 810 -11.32 -6.49 17.56
N ALA A 811 -12.54 -6.30 17.06
CA ALA A 811 -13.74 -6.85 17.69
C ALA A 811 -13.77 -8.39 17.67
N GLU A 812 -13.30 -9.02 16.60
CA GLU A 812 -13.20 -10.47 16.47
C GLU A 812 -12.10 -11.05 17.35
N CYS A 813 -10.93 -10.39 17.45
CA CYS A 813 -9.85 -10.82 18.34
C CYS A 813 -10.26 -10.74 19.82
N LEU A 814 -10.98 -9.69 20.23
CA LEU A 814 -11.52 -9.58 21.60
C LEU A 814 -12.50 -10.71 21.91
N ARG A 815 -13.42 -11.01 20.99
CA ARG A 815 -14.42 -12.09 21.14
C ARG A 815 -13.75 -13.47 21.18
N ALA A 816 -12.81 -13.74 20.29
CA ALA A 816 -12.05 -14.99 20.24
C ALA A 816 -11.14 -15.18 21.46
N GLY A 817 -10.56 -14.09 21.99
CA GLY A 817 -9.89 -14.08 23.29
C GLY A 817 -10.83 -14.40 24.46
N GLY A 818 -12.15 -14.31 24.24
CA GLY A 818 -13.21 -14.68 25.19
C GLY A 818 -13.81 -13.50 25.94
N ASN A 819 -13.71 -12.28 25.42
CA ASN A 819 -14.51 -11.14 25.91
C ASN A 819 -15.95 -11.27 25.40
N LYS A 820 -16.90 -11.35 26.33
CA LYS A 820 -18.34 -11.53 26.04
C LYS A 820 -19.09 -10.22 25.83
N HIS A 821 -18.47 -9.08 26.11
CA HIS A 821 -19.08 -7.76 26.16
C HIS A 821 -18.49 -6.83 25.09
N VAL A 822 -18.41 -7.34 23.85
CA VAL A 822 -17.81 -6.62 22.70
C VAL A 822 -18.91 -6.13 21.76
N THR A 823 -19.20 -4.84 21.83
CA THR A 823 -20.08 -4.13 20.90
C THR A 823 -19.27 -3.64 19.70
N TYR A 824 -19.69 -4.00 18.48
CA TYR A 824 -19.12 -3.50 17.24
C TYR A 824 -20.19 -2.78 16.45
N TYR A 825 -19.93 -1.54 16.04
CA TYR A 825 -20.73 -0.85 15.02
C TYR A 825 -19.87 -0.47 13.83
N GLU A 826 -20.49 -0.55 12.67
CA GLU A 826 -19.91 -0.18 11.39
C GLU A 826 -20.72 0.99 10.81
N LEU A 827 -20.05 2.12 10.60
CA LEU A 827 -20.68 3.36 10.16
C LEU A 827 -20.58 3.51 8.64
N ASP A 828 -21.74 3.57 7.98
CA ASP A 828 -21.88 4.04 6.59
C ASP A 828 -21.87 5.57 6.59
N ALA A 829 -20.67 6.13 6.78
CA ALA A 829 -20.41 7.56 6.78
C ALA A 829 -19.42 7.90 5.67
N MET A 830 -19.58 9.07 5.04
CA MET A 830 -18.80 9.45 3.86
C MET A 830 -17.50 10.21 4.15
N PHE A 831 -17.17 10.54 5.41
CA PHE A 831 -16.04 11.43 5.72
C PHE A 831 -14.70 10.72 5.88
N GLY A 832 -14.63 9.43 5.58
CA GLY A 832 -13.41 8.62 5.74
C GLY A 832 -13.00 8.50 7.20
N HIS A 833 -11.70 8.53 7.43
CA HIS A 833 -11.11 8.46 8.75
C HIS A 833 -11.60 9.60 9.67
N ASP A 834 -11.73 10.82 9.14
CA ASP A 834 -12.19 12.01 9.89
C ASP A 834 -13.66 11.93 10.38
N THR A 835 -14.40 10.86 10.06
CA THR A 835 -15.78 10.64 10.55
C THR A 835 -15.89 10.77 12.07
N PHE A 836 -14.91 10.30 12.86
CA PHE A 836 -14.97 10.41 14.32
C PHE A 836 -14.88 11.85 14.87
N LEU A 837 -14.48 12.82 14.03
CA LEU A 837 -14.48 14.25 14.36
C LEU A 837 -15.76 14.96 13.91
N ILE A 838 -16.55 14.34 13.00
CA ILE A 838 -17.60 15.02 12.23
C ILE A 838 -18.99 14.43 12.51
N ASP A 839 -19.14 13.11 12.50
CA ASP A 839 -20.44 12.46 12.73
C ASP A 839 -20.75 12.38 14.23
N ARG A 840 -21.14 13.54 14.76
CA ARG A 840 -21.60 13.71 16.13
C ARG A 840 -22.73 12.76 16.51
N VAL A 841 -23.63 12.42 15.59
CA VAL A 841 -24.85 11.67 15.92
C VAL A 841 -24.54 10.19 16.08
N SER A 842 -23.91 9.58 15.08
CA SER A 842 -23.65 8.14 15.09
C SER A 842 -22.52 7.78 16.07
N VAL A 843 -21.41 8.52 16.01
CA VAL A 843 -20.24 8.27 16.87
C VAL A 843 -20.55 8.66 18.31
N GLY A 844 -21.14 9.83 18.52
CA GLY A 844 -21.50 10.32 19.84
C GLY A 844 -22.60 9.50 20.51
N GLY A 845 -23.62 9.08 19.76
CA GLY A 845 -24.67 8.20 20.27
C GLY A 845 -24.13 6.85 20.75
N ALA A 846 -23.23 6.23 19.99
CA ALA A 846 -22.58 4.98 20.39
C ALA A 846 -21.67 5.15 21.62
N ILE A 847 -20.87 6.22 21.68
CA ILE A 847 -20.07 6.57 22.85
C ILE A 847 -20.98 6.73 24.09
N LYS A 848 -22.03 7.54 23.99
CA LYS A 848 -22.95 7.82 25.11
C LYS A 848 -23.60 6.53 25.63
N GLY A 849 -24.09 5.69 24.72
CA GLY A 849 -24.64 4.38 25.09
C GLY A 849 -23.63 3.53 25.86
N HIS A 850 -22.40 3.39 25.36
CA HIS A 850 -21.37 2.58 26.03
C HIS A 850 -20.85 3.19 27.34
N LEU A 851 -20.92 4.51 27.52
CA LEU A 851 -20.54 5.16 28.78
C LEU A 851 -21.65 5.07 29.84
N GLU A 852 -22.92 5.06 29.45
CA GLU A 852 -24.06 5.20 30.39
C GLU A 852 -24.83 3.90 30.68
N LEU A 853 -24.75 2.87 29.84
CA LEU A 853 -25.42 1.57 30.06
C LEU A 853 -24.79 0.80 31.24
N LEU A 854 -25.60 0.27 32.16
CA LEU A 854 -25.11 -0.50 33.30
C LEU A 854 -24.59 -1.89 32.88
N ASP A 855 -23.62 -2.46 33.60
CA ASP A 855 -23.04 -3.78 33.26
C ASP A 855 -24.10 -4.91 33.23
N LYS A 856 -25.20 -4.76 33.97
CA LYS A 856 -26.35 -5.70 33.95
C LYS A 856 -27.11 -5.70 32.63
N ASP A 857 -27.06 -4.61 31.87
CA ASP A 857 -27.76 -4.46 30.61
C ASP A 857 -26.95 -5.03 29.42
N PHE A 858 -25.67 -5.38 29.63
CA PHE A 858 -24.82 -6.14 28.69
C PHE A 858 -24.94 -7.67 28.82
N ILE A 859 -25.88 -8.15 29.66
CA ILE A 859 -26.12 -9.58 29.94
C ILE A 859 -27.44 -10.07 29.32
N LYS A 860 -28.21 -9.16 28.68
CA LYS A 860 -29.38 -9.46 27.85
C LYS A 860 -29.08 -9.25 26.37
#